data_AF-A0A956G092-F1
#
_entry.id   AF-A0A956G092-F1
#
_cell.length_a   1.000
_cell.length_b   1.000
_cell.length_c   1.000
_cell.angle_alpha   90.00
_cell.angle_beta   90.00
_cell.angle_gamma   90.00
#
_symmetry.space_group_name_H-M   'P 1'
#
loop_
_entity.id
_entity.type
_entity.pdbx_description
1 polymer ?
#
loop_
_entity_poly.entity_id
_entity_poly.type
_entity_poly.pdbx_seq_one_letter_code
_entity_poly.pdbx_strand_id
1 'polypeptide(L)'
;MPREVISDAKFNWFVNTHRRRLAGLLEQWYTRREWRRLLPLAKRTFAGKIAAQLRDPKRDLAVVLPLAVQIGTPGALELWREYEGLGDEELEDRLASLVKVLERGATAPARSTSQPAPVVDLTAAREARTKRKRAEANLAAMTLAMALSESGQEADDTERQVLRGYSGWGGLDLDRYAPSFPAGWVKETQGLIHEYYTPSAVADAIAEAVCPLLEGVATPRNQIHALEPSAGIGRFIDAFDRARCGERPELHWSAVELSSSSARLLRLVRPDVDLEEGNFESWVAKYGAELQGEFQLVVANPPYGQRGTSRADDPDPSYSKESAAAWYFLRRGLDILAPQGIGVFLVPAGFLTGTSPAKRELRRKVLRRHHLSWAVRLPGSVFPGVRQDHAVDVLVFRARGGELADVDESDAFIYEGNYFDEFPDHDLSEGTKFEGLPPLDERTACEACAINTFGWDRPTAPRRTPIAADDPALLKSLSEAARQALQVGRRVRQYRAAVAAGDRVAHDLRPELLADLESLAKDEATLKTIRKLAETSGSVNAEILSGAITATGGADLPEPGPEAARYIGEPDNIVEQAWTLYRDRRRLTVPELLDFHQSIGGSMERDEALAALFDAEWCLDGPTLKNVVPLADYVTGDVGGRKIELELAQLSADPSLGPQLERQRERLDRALSPALFSEIQGVSPRQGWVPLRLVAEWAGEMLGMHRPPPLERRGGVVQVVGHSYSRLDQTGVSETLVRLVGYLNHDRGYFAPKYDPPATDATLPPGSTAMTTPLWEPGPLDDR
;
A
#
# COMPACT_ATOMS: atom_id res chain seq x y z
N MET A 1 2.26 43.81 40.96
CA MET A 1 1.94 42.68 40.04
C MET A 1 3.24 41.96 39.74
N PRO A 2 3.39 40.68 40.11
CA PRO A 2 4.66 40.00 39.91
C PRO A 2 4.88 39.68 38.43
N ARG A 3 6.10 40.00 37.97
CA ARG A 3 6.72 39.60 36.71
C ARG A 3 7.13 38.13 36.84
N GLU A 4 6.64 37.26 35.95
CA GLU A 4 7.19 35.92 35.82
C GLU A 4 8.55 36.00 35.10
N VAL A 5 9.59 35.66 35.84
CA VAL A 5 10.96 35.46 35.36
C VAL A 5 11.00 34.11 34.65
N ILE A 6 11.32 34.09 33.37
CA ILE A 6 11.61 32.85 32.64
C ILE A 6 12.97 32.35 33.14
N SER A 7 12.98 31.30 33.95
CA SER A 7 14.19 30.67 34.50
C SER A 7 15.10 30.07 33.42
N ASP A 8 16.41 30.03 33.65
CA ASP A 8 17.46 29.54 32.73
C ASP A 8 17.29 28.09 32.24
N ALA A 9 16.50 27.26 32.94
CA ALA A 9 16.10 25.93 32.47
C ALA A 9 15.20 26.00 31.22
N LYS A 10 14.33 27.01 31.11
CA LYS A 10 13.50 27.25 29.92
C LYS A 10 14.34 27.77 28.74
N PHE A 11 15.39 28.55 29.00
CA PHE A 11 16.31 29.07 27.96
C PHE A 11 17.24 27.97 27.40
N ASN A 12 17.79 27.09 28.24
CA ASN A 12 18.61 25.95 27.79
C ASN A 12 17.79 24.84 27.12
N TRP A 13 16.55 24.62 27.54
CA TRP A 13 15.60 23.74 26.82
C TRP A 13 15.25 24.33 25.44
N PHE A 14 15.06 25.65 25.36
CA PHE A 14 14.73 26.42 24.15
C PHE A 14 15.89 26.49 23.12
N VAL A 15 17.14 26.64 23.56
CA VAL A 15 18.36 26.62 22.72
C VAL A 15 18.64 25.23 22.13
N ASN A 16 18.36 24.16 22.88
CA ASN A 16 18.44 22.78 22.37
C ASN A 16 17.28 22.44 21.41
N THR A 17 16.15 23.13 21.57
CA THR A 17 14.96 22.95 20.72
C THR A 17 15.15 23.58 19.35
N HIS A 18 15.90 24.69 19.19
CA HIS A 18 16.02 25.41 17.91
C HIS A 18 17.44 25.30 17.35
N ARG A 19 17.82 24.12 16.85
CA ARG A 19 19.16 23.80 16.29
C ARG A 19 19.10 23.32 14.83
N ARG A 20 18.03 23.66 14.11
CA ARG A 20 17.62 22.83 12.99
C ARG A 20 17.30 23.53 11.64
N ARG A 21 16.70 24.71 11.53
CA ARG A 21 16.43 25.37 10.18
C ARG A 21 17.69 25.94 9.53
N LEU A 22 18.81 25.96 10.24
CA LEU A 22 20.08 26.46 9.72
C LEU A 22 20.65 25.55 8.61
N ALA A 23 20.20 24.30 8.53
CA ALA A 23 20.57 23.35 7.49
C ALA A 23 20.01 23.72 6.11
N GLY A 24 18.77 24.25 6.07
CA GLY A 24 18.05 24.51 4.82
C GLY A 24 18.65 25.64 3.97
N LEU A 25 19.58 26.42 4.53
CA LEU A 25 20.18 27.55 3.85
C LEU A 25 21.58 27.24 3.30
N LEU A 26 22.16 26.10 3.69
CA LEU A 26 23.35 25.55 3.03
C LEU A 26 23.05 24.84 1.73
N GLU A 27 21.89 24.18 1.67
CA GLU A 27 21.49 23.39 0.49
C GLU A 27 21.31 24.25 -0.76
N GLN A 28 21.00 25.54 -0.60
CA GLN A 28 20.87 26.48 -1.71
C GLN A 28 22.21 27.04 -2.23
N TRP A 29 23.35 26.81 -1.57
CA TRP A 29 24.63 27.44 -1.94
C TRP A 29 25.60 26.53 -2.72
N TYR A 30 25.48 25.21 -2.63
CA TYR A 30 26.39 24.28 -3.31
C TYR A 30 25.84 23.76 -4.64
N THR A 31 25.89 24.60 -5.69
CA THR A 31 25.90 24.12 -7.07
C THR A 31 27.14 24.61 -7.83
N ARG A 32 27.83 23.63 -8.44
CA ARG A 32 28.95 23.69 -9.39
C ARG A 32 30.38 23.75 -8.83
N ARG A 33 31.16 22.73 -9.25
CA ARG A 33 32.62 22.48 -9.09
C ARG A 33 33.09 22.10 -7.69
N GLU A 34 33.25 20.80 -7.45
CA GLU A 34 34.45 20.15 -6.84
C GLU A 34 34.25 18.66 -6.44
N TRP A 35 33.44 17.91 -7.18
CA TRP A 35 33.22 16.46 -6.94
C TRP A 35 34.43 15.54 -7.20
N ARG A 36 35.60 16.05 -7.58
CA ARG A 36 36.82 15.24 -7.83
C ARG A 36 37.84 15.23 -6.70
N ARG A 37 37.60 15.96 -5.59
CA ARG A 37 38.57 16.05 -4.47
C ARG A 37 38.18 15.31 -3.18
N LEU A 38 36.97 14.76 -3.07
CA LEU A 38 36.49 14.11 -1.84
C LEU A 38 36.45 12.57 -1.85
N LEU A 39 36.85 11.93 -2.95
CA LEU A 39 36.93 10.47 -3.05
C LEU A 39 37.85 9.81 -1.99
N PRO A 40 38.92 10.46 -1.48
CA PRO A 40 39.74 9.87 -0.42
C PRO A 40 39.12 9.94 0.99
N LEU A 41 38.16 10.86 1.25
CA LEU A 41 37.55 10.99 2.59
C LEU A 41 36.41 10.00 2.82
N ALA A 42 35.67 9.64 1.76
CA ALA A 42 34.58 8.66 1.83
C ALA A 42 35.08 7.26 2.26
N LYS A 43 36.34 6.91 1.95
CA LYS A 43 36.96 5.64 2.35
C LYS A 43 37.21 5.52 3.85
N ARG A 44 37.39 6.63 4.59
CA ARG A 44 37.63 6.59 6.05
C ARG A 44 36.36 6.52 6.89
N THR A 45 35.25 7.10 6.42
CA THR A 45 33.96 7.06 7.12
C THR A 45 33.21 5.73 6.99
N PHE A 46 33.56 4.89 6.02
CA PHE A 46 32.90 3.59 5.83
C PHE A 46 33.42 2.52 6.80
N ALA A 47 34.70 2.57 7.18
CA ALA A 47 35.31 1.64 8.13
C ALA A 47 34.74 1.78 9.57
N GLY A 48 34.40 3.01 9.99
CA GLY A 48 33.87 3.27 11.34
C GLY A 48 32.45 2.76 11.58
N LYS A 49 31.64 2.56 10.53
CA LYS A 49 30.26 2.04 10.67
C LYS A 49 30.23 0.52 10.87
N ILE A 50 31.24 -0.21 10.38
CA ILE A 50 31.35 -1.66 10.56
C ILE A 50 31.82 -1.99 11.98
N ALA A 51 32.76 -1.22 12.53
CA ALA A 51 33.27 -1.42 13.89
C ALA A 51 32.24 -1.18 15.01
N ALA A 52 31.16 -0.44 14.75
CA ALA A 52 30.13 -0.13 15.76
C ALA A 52 29.07 -1.23 15.95
N GLN A 53 29.00 -2.21 15.03
CA GLN A 53 28.00 -3.29 15.04
C GLN A 53 28.50 -4.63 15.61
N LEU A 54 29.80 -4.80 15.83
CA LEU A 54 30.38 -6.02 16.38
C LEU A 54 30.79 -5.78 17.85
N ARG A 55 30.06 -6.36 18.80
CA ARG A 55 30.38 -6.26 20.24
C ARG A 55 30.58 -7.60 20.95
N ASP A 56 30.33 -8.74 20.28
CA ASP A 56 30.54 -10.07 20.89
C ASP A 56 31.04 -11.11 19.85
N PRO A 57 32.32 -11.51 19.88
CA PRO A 57 32.90 -12.42 18.90
C PRO A 57 32.31 -13.85 18.90
N LYS A 58 31.58 -14.25 19.95
CA LYS A 58 31.02 -15.61 20.04
C LYS A 58 29.57 -15.72 19.59
N ARG A 59 28.84 -14.62 19.45
CA ARG A 59 27.41 -14.62 19.07
C ARG A 59 27.14 -14.31 17.60
N ASP A 60 28.08 -13.67 16.90
CA ASP A 60 27.82 -13.10 15.57
C ASP A 60 28.32 -13.97 14.38
N LEU A 61 28.65 -15.25 14.61
CA LEU A 61 29.08 -16.16 13.52
C LEU A 61 28.01 -16.34 12.42
N ALA A 62 26.72 -16.19 12.76
CA ALA A 62 25.61 -16.29 11.80
C ALA A 62 25.50 -15.08 10.85
N VAL A 63 26.11 -13.95 11.20
CA VAL A 63 26.11 -12.71 10.39
C VAL A 63 27.34 -12.63 9.49
N VAL A 64 28.47 -13.17 9.96
CA VAL A 64 29.75 -13.11 9.24
C VAL A 64 29.84 -14.13 8.11
N LEU A 65 29.25 -15.32 8.26
CA LEU A 65 29.36 -16.42 7.28
C LEU A 65 28.72 -16.11 5.92
N PRO A 66 27.49 -15.54 5.83
CA PRO A 66 26.88 -15.21 4.54
C PRO A 66 27.67 -14.12 3.79
N LEU A 67 28.25 -13.18 4.53
CA LEU A 67 29.03 -12.07 3.98
C LEU A 67 30.41 -12.53 3.47
N ALA A 68 31.06 -13.46 4.17
CA ALA A 68 32.35 -14.01 3.76
C ALA A 68 32.24 -14.93 2.52
N VAL A 69 31.15 -15.70 2.40
CA VAL A 69 30.88 -16.54 1.23
C VAL A 69 30.54 -15.70 -0.01
N GLN A 70 29.93 -14.52 0.16
CA GLN A 70 29.61 -13.60 -0.95
C GLN A 70 30.81 -12.84 -1.54
N ILE A 71 31.91 -12.65 -0.80
CA ILE A 71 32.96 -11.68 -1.19
C ILE A 71 34.18 -12.33 -1.86
N GLY A 72 34.40 -13.64 -1.71
CA GLY A 72 35.32 -14.42 -2.56
C GLY A 72 36.64 -13.75 -2.98
N THR A 73 37.32 -13.00 -2.10
CA THR A 73 38.55 -12.27 -2.45
C THR A 73 39.55 -12.17 -1.29
N PRO A 74 40.86 -12.16 -1.58
CA PRO A 74 41.94 -12.06 -0.58
C PRO A 74 41.85 -10.86 0.38
N GLY A 75 41.23 -9.75 -0.05
CA GLY A 75 41.17 -8.52 0.74
C GLY A 75 40.27 -8.57 1.98
N ALA A 76 39.31 -9.50 2.05
CA ALA A 76 38.47 -9.66 3.24
C ALA A 76 39.23 -10.30 4.41
N LEU A 77 40.22 -11.16 4.11
CA LEU A 77 41.07 -11.81 5.10
C LEU A 77 42.11 -10.84 5.68
N GLU A 78 42.67 -9.94 4.86
CA GLU A 78 43.58 -8.88 5.32
C GLU A 78 42.88 -7.89 6.26
N LEU A 79 41.63 -7.51 5.97
CA LEU A 79 40.84 -6.61 6.82
C LEU A 79 40.48 -7.25 8.18
N TRP A 80 40.20 -8.55 8.19
CA TRP A 80 39.95 -9.27 9.44
C TRP A 80 41.21 -9.42 10.29
N ARG A 81 42.35 -9.69 9.64
CA ARG A 81 43.67 -9.75 10.27
C ARG A 81 44.06 -8.41 10.91
N GLU A 82 43.89 -7.30 10.19
CA GLU A 82 44.18 -5.95 10.69
C GLU A 82 43.26 -5.52 11.84
N TYR A 83 41.98 -5.89 11.79
CA TYR A 83 41.01 -5.50 12.82
C TYR A 83 41.25 -6.19 14.16
N GLU A 84 41.59 -7.47 14.15
CA GLU A 84 41.85 -8.25 15.38
C GLU A 84 43.34 -8.24 15.79
N GLY A 85 44.24 -7.70 14.96
CA GLY A 85 45.67 -7.65 15.22
C GLY A 85 46.35 -9.03 15.19
N LEU A 86 45.85 -9.94 14.35
CA LEU A 86 46.30 -11.34 14.30
C LEU A 86 47.59 -11.50 13.48
N GLY A 87 48.50 -12.36 13.94
CA GLY A 87 49.65 -12.83 13.15
C GLY A 87 49.23 -13.84 12.08
N ASP A 88 50.09 -14.06 11.07
CA ASP A 88 49.77 -14.96 9.94
C ASP A 88 49.51 -16.42 10.37
N GLU A 89 50.30 -16.96 11.31
CA GLU A 89 50.06 -18.30 11.88
C GLU A 89 48.74 -18.38 12.67
N GLU A 90 48.36 -17.30 13.36
CA GLU A 90 47.13 -17.25 14.17
C GLU A 90 45.86 -17.16 13.31
N LEU A 91 45.97 -16.50 12.16
CA LEU A 91 44.91 -16.46 11.16
C LEU A 91 44.71 -17.82 10.51
N GLU A 92 45.80 -18.52 10.14
CA GLU A 92 45.74 -19.89 9.60
C GLU A 92 45.15 -20.88 10.61
N ASP A 93 45.53 -20.84 11.89
CA ASP A 93 44.98 -21.72 12.93
C ASP A 93 43.48 -21.48 13.18
N ARG A 94 43.02 -20.23 13.08
CA ARG A 94 41.60 -19.88 13.21
C ARG A 94 40.80 -20.30 11.99
N LEU A 95 41.34 -20.16 10.78
CA LEU A 95 40.71 -20.67 9.56
C LEU A 95 40.64 -22.20 9.57
N ALA A 96 41.70 -22.89 9.98
CA ALA A 96 41.72 -24.34 10.13
C ALA A 96 40.72 -24.84 11.20
N SER A 97 40.55 -24.09 12.29
CA SER A 97 39.53 -24.37 13.31
C SER A 97 38.10 -24.16 12.80
N LEU A 98 37.88 -23.14 11.97
CA LEU A 98 36.59 -22.87 11.33
C LEU A 98 36.20 -23.98 10.35
N VAL A 99 37.16 -24.42 9.53
CA VAL A 99 36.99 -25.55 8.59
C VAL A 99 36.64 -26.84 9.34
N LYS A 100 37.34 -27.14 10.46
CA LYS A 100 37.00 -28.29 11.32
C LYS A 100 35.60 -28.22 11.93
N VAL A 101 35.10 -27.03 12.27
CA VAL A 101 33.73 -26.84 12.79
C VAL A 101 32.69 -27.08 11.69
N LEU A 102 32.97 -26.62 10.47
CA LEU A 102 32.10 -26.82 9.30
C LEU A 102 32.08 -28.29 8.86
N GLU A 103 33.23 -28.98 8.87
CA GLU A 103 33.33 -30.41 8.57
C GLU A 103 32.63 -31.29 9.64
N ARG A 104 32.65 -30.88 10.92
CA ARG A 104 31.89 -31.55 12.00
C ARG A 104 30.38 -31.32 11.89
N GLY A 105 29.94 -30.19 11.35
CA GLY A 105 28.53 -29.94 11.03
C GLY A 105 28.03 -30.77 9.85
N ALA A 106 28.89 -31.05 8.87
CA ALA A 106 28.56 -31.83 7.68
C ALA A 106 28.59 -33.36 7.88
N THR A 107 29.17 -33.86 8.98
CA THR A 107 29.39 -35.31 9.22
C THR A 107 28.58 -35.90 10.39
N ALA A 108 27.62 -35.18 10.95
CA ALA A 108 26.70 -35.76 11.93
C ALA A 108 25.77 -36.78 11.24
N PRO A 109 25.79 -38.07 11.63
CA PRO A 109 24.96 -39.07 10.97
C PRO A 109 23.49 -38.87 11.34
N ALA A 110 22.63 -38.93 10.32
CA ALA A 110 21.18 -38.88 10.45
C ALA A 110 20.69 -39.96 11.42
N ARG A 111 20.20 -39.56 12.60
CA ARG A 111 19.43 -40.46 13.46
C ARG A 111 18.03 -40.57 12.88
N SER A 112 17.82 -41.66 12.16
CA SER A 112 16.49 -42.23 11.90
C SER A 112 15.77 -42.41 13.23
N THR A 113 14.73 -41.61 13.46
CA THR A 113 13.67 -41.94 14.42
C THR A 113 12.36 -41.90 13.68
N SER A 114 11.91 -43.09 13.29
CA SER A 114 10.57 -43.36 12.80
C SER A 114 9.58 -43.26 13.96
N GLN A 115 9.18 -42.03 14.29
CA GLN A 115 7.93 -41.74 14.97
C GLN A 115 7.36 -40.46 14.38
N PRO A 116 6.06 -40.40 14.05
CA PRO A 116 5.46 -39.16 13.59
C PRO A 116 5.57 -38.14 14.74
N ALA A 117 6.26 -37.03 14.48
CA ALA A 117 6.31 -35.93 15.42
C ALA A 117 4.88 -35.50 15.76
N PRO A 118 4.58 -35.16 17.03
CA PRO A 118 3.28 -34.62 17.38
C PRO A 118 3.03 -33.37 16.53
N VAL A 119 1.82 -33.26 16.00
CA VAL A 119 1.34 -32.04 15.33
C VAL A 119 1.37 -30.93 16.38
N VAL A 120 2.50 -30.23 16.46
CA VAL A 120 2.60 -28.98 17.20
C VAL A 120 1.78 -27.99 16.39
N ASP A 121 0.68 -27.55 16.97
CA ASP A 121 -0.15 -26.51 16.43
C ASP A 121 0.65 -25.19 16.34
N LEU A 122 1.22 -24.96 15.16
CA LEU A 122 1.99 -23.75 14.82
C LEU A 122 1.08 -22.60 14.39
N THR A 123 -0.25 -22.76 14.38
CA THR A 123 -1.16 -21.72 13.84
C THR A 123 -1.25 -20.49 14.74
N ALA A 124 -1.28 -20.67 16.07
CA ALA A 124 -1.35 -19.58 17.04
C ALA A 124 -0.06 -18.72 17.15
N ALA A 125 1.06 -19.14 16.55
CA ALA A 125 2.36 -18.45 16.63
C ALA A 125 2.74 -17.65 15.37
N ARG A 126 1.83 -17.50 14.40
CA ARG A 126 2.17 -17.16 13.00
C ARG A 126 2.46 -15.70 12.66
N GLU A 127 2.28 -14.72 13.56
CA GLU A 127 2.51 -13.31 13.20
C GLU A 127 3.66 -12.66 13.95
N ALA A 128 4.57 -12.07 13.17
CA ALA A 128 5.63 -11.22 13.66
C ALA A 128 5.05 -10.06 14.49
N ARG A 129 5.19 -10.12 15.81
CA ARG A 129 4.57 -9.17 16.75
C ARG A 129 5.13 -7.74 16.71
N THR A 130 6.22 -7.50 15.97
CA THR A 130 6.85 -6.17 15.89
C THR A 130 6.94 -5.68 14.45
N LYS A 131 6.85 -4.36 14.24
CA LYS A 131 6.99 -3.73 12.91
C LYS A 131 8.24 -4.21 12.17
N ARG A 132 9.38 -4.33 12.88
CA ARG A 132 10.64 -4.85 12.32
C ARG A 132 10.48 -6.28 11.80
N LYS A 133 9.97 -7.20 12.62
CA LYS A 133 9.81 -8.60 12.23
C LYS A 133 8.81 -8.77 11.08
N ARG A 134 7.76 -7.95 11.02
CA ARG A 134 6.81 -7.94 9.89
C ARG A 134 7.51 -7.53 8.60
N ALA A 135 8.28 -6.44 8.64
CA ALA A 135 9.05 -6.00 7.47
C ALA A 135 10.04 -7.08 7.00
N GLU A 136 10.73 -7.74 7.94
CA GLU A 136 11.65 -8.85 7.63
C GLU A 136 10.92 -10.04 7.00
N ALA A 137 9.78 -10.44 7.54
CA ALA A 137 8.96 -11.53 6.98
C ALA A 137 8.42 -11.17 5.59
N ASN A 138 7.96 -9.93 5.39
CA ASN A 138 7.49 -9.46 4.09
C ASN A 138 8.62 -9.48 3.05
N LEU A 139 9.81 -8.97 3.40
CA LEU A 139 10.97 -8.99 2.49
C LEU A 139 11.37 -10.42 2.15
N ALA A 140 11.43 -11.33 3.13
CA ALA A 140 11.75 -12.73 2.90
C ALA A 140 10.75 -13.40 1.95
N ALA A 141 9.44 -13.19 2.17
CA ALA A 141 8.39 -13.70 1.30
C ALA A 141 8.48 -13.12 -0.12
N MET A 142 8.72 -11.81 -0.25
CA MET A 142 8.86 -11.15 -1.55
C MET A 142 10.08 -11.66 -2.33
N THR A 143 11.23 -11.78 -1.67
CA THR A 143 12.45 -12.31 -2.30
C THR A 143 12.26 -13.74 -2.76
N LEU A 144 11.67 -14.60 -1.91
CA LEU A 144 11.38 -15.98 -2.26
C LEU A 144 10.38 -16.09 -3.42
N ALA A 145 9.30 -15.29 -3.38
CA ALA A 145 8.29 -15.27 -4.43
C ALA A 145 8.88 -14.87 -5.79
N MET A 146 9.80 -13.90 -5.82
CA MET A 146 10.51 -13.53 -7.04
C MET A 146 11.41 -14.66 -7.56
N ALA A 147 12.20 -15.28 -6.67
CA ALA A 147 13.08 -16.38 -7.05
C ALA A 147 12.29 -17.59 -7.63
N LEU A 148 11.17 -17.94 -7.01
CA LEU A 148 10.29 -19.01 -7.49
C LEU A 148 9.61 -18.65 -8.82
N SER A 149 9.17 -17.40 -8.96
CA SER A 149 8.54 -16.92 -10.21
C SER A 149 9.53 -16.90 -11.39
N GLU A 150 10.80 -16.52 -11.15
CA GLU A 150 11.84 -16.50 -12.18
C GLU A 150 12.32 -17.89 -12.57
N SER A 151 12.42 -18.81 -11.61
CA SER A 151 12.85 -20.20 -11.84
C SER A 151 11.73 -21.08 -12.40
N GLY A 152 10.47 -20.68 -12.27
CA GLY A 152 9.30 -21.49 -12.63
C GLY A 152 9.10 -22.72 -11.73
N GLN A 153 9.74 -22.75 -10.56
CA GLN A 153 9.62 -23.86 -9.61
C GLN A 153 8.39 -23.68 -8.72
N GLU A 154 7.75 -24.80 -8.36
CA GLU A 154 6.70 -24.82 -7.35
C GLU A 154 7.30 -24.70 -5.96
N ALA A 155 6.64 -23.93 -5.08
CA ALA A 155 7.04 -23.79 -3.69
C ALA A 155 6.85 -25.11 -2.92
N ASP A 156 7.85 -25.54 -2.16
CA ASP A 156 7.70 -26.63 -1.20
C ASP A 156 6.97 -26.18 0.08
N ASP A 157 6.69 -27.09 1.01
CA ASP A 157 5.94 -26.78 2.23
C ASP A 157 6.65 -25.78 3.16
N THR A 158 7.98 -25.80 3.19
CA THR A 158 8.80 -24.87 3.99
C THR A 158 8.78 -23.48 3.35
N GLU A 159 8.90 -23.42 2.03
CA GLU A 159 8.82 -22.20 1.24
C GLU A 159 7.43 -21.57 1.33
N ARG A 160 6.36 -22.36 1.21
CA ARG A 160 4.97 -21.89 1.43
C ARG A 160 4.79 -21.29 2.82
N GLN A 161 5.46 -21.84 3.83
CA GLN A 161 5.41 -21.26 5.18
C GLN A 161 6.07 -19.88 5.26
N VAL A 162 7.16 -19.65 4.51
CA VAL A 162 7.79 -18.31 4.41
C VAL A 162 6.86 -17.34 3.67
N LEU A 163 6.26 -17.77 2.56
CA LEU A 163 5.33 -16.95 1.76
C LEU A 163 4.10 -16.53 2.58
N ARG A 164 3.53 -17.43 3.39
CA ARG A 164 2.44 -17.14 4.35
C ARG A 164 2.80 -16.10 5.41
N GLY A 165 4.08 -15.80 5.60
CA GLY A 165 4.56 -14.76 6.49
C GLY A 165 4.29 -13.34 5.99
N TYR A 166 3.93 -13.16 4.70
CA TYR A 166 3.64 -11.85 4.14
C TYR A 166 2.35 -11.24 4.73
N SER A 167 2.47 -10.10 5.40
CA SER A 167 1.38 -9.45 6.12
C SER A 167 1.05 -8.04 5.60
N GLY A 168 1.47 -7.73 4.37
CA GLY A 168 1.31 -6.41 3.76
C GLY A 168 2.15 -5.32 4.43
N TRP A 169 2.19 -4.15 3.80
CA TRP A 169 3.02 -3.02 4.26
C TRP A 169 2.28 -2.00 5.15
N GLY A 170 0.98 -2.20 5.38
CA GLY A 170 0.15 -1.36 6.25
C GLY A 170 0.75 -1.14 7.64
N GLY A 171 0.90 0.14 8.02
CA GLY A 171 1.47 0.57 9.31
C GLY A 171 3.00 0.47 9.44
N LEU A 172 3.69 0.08 8.36
CA LEU A 172 5.16 0.07 8.24
C LEU A 172 5.64 1.32 7.48
N ASP A 173 6.88 1.72 7.75
CA ASP A 173 7.55 2.84 7.06
C ASP A 173 8.03 2.36 5.68
N LEU A 174 7.20 2.56 4.66
CA LEU A 174 7.48 2.09 3.30
C LEU A 174 8.76 2.68 2.72
N ASP A 175 9.01 3.98 2.93
CA ASP A 175 10.17 4.67 2.38
C ASP A 175 11.47 4.08 2.93
N ARG A 176 11.46 3.64 4.19
CA ARG A 176 12.58 2.94 4.81
C ARG A 176 12.91 1.59 4.15
N TYR A 177 11.89 0.80 3.79
CA TYR A 177 12.08 -0.57 3.30
C TYR A 177 12.05 -0.71 1.78
N ALA A 178 11.51 0.28 1.08
CA ALA A 178 11.41 0.33 -0.38
C ALA A 178 12.75 0.09 -1.12
N PRO A 179 13.93 0.52 -0.61
CA PRO A 179 15.22 0.18 -1.22
C PRO A 179 15.60 -1.30 -1.11
N SER A 180 14.96 -2.06 -0.23
CA SER A 180 15.22 -3.50 -0.01
C SER A 180 14.28 -4.41 -0.80
N PHE A 181 13.35 -3.86 -1.58
CA PHE A 181 12.43 -4.66 -2.38
C PHE A 181 13.19 -5.35 -3.52
N PRO A 182 12.83 -6.61 -3.86
CA PRO A 182 13.47 -7.29 -4.97
C PRO A 182 13.17 -6.57 -6.29
N ALA A 183 14.12 -6.64 -7.23
CA ALA A 183 13.96 -6.05 -8.55
C ALA A 183 12.74 -6.66 -9.27
N GLY A 184 11.94 -5.83 -9.95
CA GLY A 184 10.70 -6.29 -10.61
C GLY A 184 9.47 -6.39 -9.70
N TRP A 185 9.60 -6.10 -8.40
CA TRP A 185 8.43 -5.93 -7.53
C TRP A 185 7.80 -4.56 -7.76
N VAL A 186 6.53 -4.54 -8.17
CA VAL A 186 5.80 -3.30 -8.42
C VAL A 186 5.43 -2.66 -7.08
N LYS A 187 5.81 -1.39 -6.90
CA LYS A 187 5.34 -0.58 -5.75
C LYS A 187 3.92 -0.11 -6.06
N GLU A 188 2.93 -0.85 -5.58
CA GLU A 188 1.52 -0.56 -5.88
C GLU A 188 0.96 0.51 -4.93
N THR A 189 1.04 1.78 -5.32
CA THR A 189 0.54 2.91 -4.51
C THR A 189 -0.96 2.84 -4.19
N GLN A 190 -1.76 2.10 -4.96
CA GLN A 190 -3.20 1.90 -4.67
C GLN A 190 -3.48 0.75 -3.68
N GLY A 191 -2.67 -0.31 -3.65
CA GLY A 191 -2.80 -1.41 -2.68
C GLY A 191 -2.25 -1.03 -1.29
N LEU A 192 -1.18 -0.23 -1.27
CA LEU A 192 -0.41 0.09 -0.06
C LEU A 192 -1.14 0.94 0.99
N ILE A 193 -2.27 1.58 0.65
CA ILE A 193 -3.03 2.47 1.56
C ILE A 193 -4.32 1.79 2.09
N HIS A 194 -4.78 0.70 1.47
CA HIS A 194 -6.07 0.06 1.78
C HIS A 194 -6.00 -1.45 2.06
N GLU A 195 -4.80 -2.06 1.99
CA GLU A 195 -4.55 -3.43 2.46
C GLU A 195 -4.66 -3.51 3.99
N TYR A 196 -5.88 -3.73 4.48
CA TYR A 196 -6.11 -4.17 5.84
C TYR A 196 -6.02 -5.69 5.88
N TYR A 197 -4.87 -6.17 6.33
CA TYR A 197 -4.62 -7.59 6.42
C TYR A 197 -5.43 -8.23 7.58
N THR A 198 -6.14 -9.34 7.29
CA THR A 198 -6.90 -10.12 8.29
C THR A 198 -5.97 -11.02 9.12
N PRO A 199 -5.79 -10.76 10.43
CA PRO A 199 -4.92 -11.58 11.27
C PRO A 199 -5.32 -13.06 11.21
N SER A 200 -4.35 -13.96 11.19
CA SER A 200 -4.61 -15.41 11.05
C SER A 200 -5.49 -15.93 12.18
N ALA A 201 -5.31 -15.44 13.42
CA ALA A 201 -6.15 -15.80 14.55
C ALA A 201 -7.64 -15.40 14.36
N VAL A 202 -7.90 -14.26 13.70
CA VAL A 202 -9.26 -13.82 13.38
C VAL A 202 -9.83 -14.69 12.27
N ALA A 203 -9.05 -14.94 11.21
CA ALA A 203 -9.48 -15.80 10.10
C ALA A 203 -9.78 -17.24 10.58
N ASP A 204 -8.93 -17.81 11.43
CA ASP A 204 -9.09 -19.14 12.02
C ASP A 204 -10.35 -19.19 12.90
N ALA A 205 -10.55 -18.21 13.80
CA ALA A 205 -11.74 -18.18 14.66
C ALA A 205 -13.05 -18.03 13.87
N ILE A 206 -13.05 -17.19 12.81
CA ILE A 206 -14.20 -17.04 11.93
C ILE A 206 -14.47 -18.32 11.16
N ALA A 207 -13.42 -18.95 10.61
CA ALA A 207 -13.54 -20.21 9.92
C ALA A 207 -14.13 -21.26 10.87
N GLU A 208 -13.57 -21.46 12.06
CA GLU A 208 -14.08 -22.39 13.08
C GLU A 208 -15.55 -22.15 13.45
N ALA A 209 -15.98 -20.89 13.57
CA ALA A 209 -17.36 -20.55 13.90
C ALA A 209 -18.35 -20.81 12.75
N VAL A 210 -17.98 -20.49 11.51
CA VAL A 210 -18.86 -20.61 10.32
C VAL A 210 -18.90 -22.02 9.76
N CYS A 211 -17.79 -22.74 9.91
CA CYS A 211 -17.53 -24.06 9.40
C CYS A 211 -18.64 -25.10 9.67
N PRO A 212 -19.20 -25.25 10.90
CA PRO A 212 -20.34 -26.12 11.16
C PRO A 212 -21.61 -25.78 10.34
N LEU A 213 -21.80 -24.51 9.98
CA LEU A 213 -22.99 -24.08 9.24
C LEU A 213 -23.02 -24.58 7.79
N LEU A 214 -21.85 -24.98 7.26
CA LEU A 214 -21.69 -25.49 5.89
C LEU A 214 -22.25 -26.90 5.70
N GLU A 215 -22.38 -27.70 6.77
CA GLU A 215 -22.96 -29.05 6.69
C GLU A 215 -24.41 -29.03 6.20
N GLY A 216 -25.15 -27.95 6.49
CA GLY A 216 -26.55 -27.77 6.08
C GLY A 216 -26.75 -27.09 4.73
N VAL A 217 -25.68 -26.73 4.00
CA VAL A 217 -25.80 -26.02 2.72
C VAL A 217 -25.92 -27.01 1.57
N ALA A 218 -26.85 -26.75 0.65
CA ALA A 218 -27.02 -27.59 -0.53
C ALA A 218 -25.75 -27.55 -1.40
N THR A 219 -25.21 -28.73 -1.73
CA THR A 219 -23.96 -28.86 -2.50
C THR A 219 -24.22 -29.47 -3.87
N PRO A 220 -24.30 -28.66 -4.93
CA PRO A 220 -24.27 -29.18 -6.28
C PRO A 220 -23.03 -30.07 -6.48
N ARG A 221 -23.22 -31.29 -6.99
CA ARG A 221 -22.12 -32.23 -7.31
C ARG A 221 -21.21 -32.60 -6.12
N ASN A 222 -21.72 -32.51 -4.89
CA ASN A 222 -20.95 -32.82 -3.68
C ASN A 222 -19.66 -31.97 -3.56
N GLN A 223 -19.77 -30.69 -3.91
CA GLN A 223 -18.73 -29.67 -3.73
C GLN A 223 -19.36 -28.37 -3.19
N ILE A 224 -18.59 -27.62 -2.41
CA ILE A 224 -18.95 -26.27 -1.97
C ILE A 224 -18.12 -25.29 -2.79
N HIS A 225 -18.76 -24.52 -3.66
CA HIS A 225 -18.11 -23.44 -4.38
C HIS A 225 -18.00 -22.22 -3.45
N ALA A 226 -16.76 -21.79 -3.19
CA ALA A 226 -16.44 -20.69 -2.31
C ALA A 226 -15.77 -19.54 -3.08
N LEU A 227 -16.06 -18.30 -2.70
CA LEU A 227 -15.47 -17.09 -3.29
C LEU A 227 -14.83 -16.21 -2.22
N GLU A 228 -13.58 -15.81 -2.44
CA GLU A 228 -12.94 -14.72 -1.71
C GLU A 228 -12.62 -13.56 -2.69
N PRO A 229 -13.44 -12.49 -2.75
CA PRO A 229 -13.35 -11.45 -3.79
C PRO A 229 -12.23 -10.42 -3.54
N SER A 230 -11.51 -10.53 -2.42
CA SER A 230 -10.39 -9.66 -2.04
C SER A 230 -9.38 -10.48 -1.23
N ALA A 231 -8.78 -11.49 -1.87
CA ALA A 231 -8.16 -12.62 -1.19
C ALA A 231 -6.80 -12.32 -0.53
N GLY A 232 -6.12 -11.26 -0.94
CA GLY A 232 -4.73 -11.01 -0.56
C GLY A 232 -3.86 -12.22 -0.87
N ILE A 233 -3.31 -12.84 0.17
CA ILE A 233 -2.53 -14.09 0.05
C ILE A 233 -3.31 -15.36 0.45
N GLY A 234 -4.65 -15.29 0.53
CA GLY A 234 -5.55 -16.44 0.74
C GLY A 234 -5.67 -16.90 2.19
N ARG A 235 -5.77 -15.98 3.14
CA ARG A 235 -5.77 -16.32 4.57
C ARG A 235 -7.08 -16.93 5.04
N PHE A 236 -8.22 -16.48 4.52
CA PHE A 236 -9.49 -17.15 4.78
C PHE A 236 -9.55 -18.51 4.10
N ILE A 237 -9.12 -18.61 2.84
CA ILE A 237 -8.96 -19.90 2.13
C ILE A 237 -8.21 -20.92 3.01
N ASP A 238 -7.02 -20.52 3.47
CA ASP A 238 -6.17 -21.33 4.34
C ASP A 238 -6.82 -21.68 5.70
N ALA A 239 -7.58 -20.76 6.29
CA ALA A 239 -8.27 -20.98 7.56
C ALA A 239 -9.44 -21.97 7.40
N PHE A 240 -10.26 -21.80 6.37
CA PHE A 240 -11.40 -22.68 6.09
C PHE A 240 -10.98 -24.09 5.69
N ASP A 241 -9.85 -24.26 5.01
CA ASP A 241 -9.35 -25.61 4.69
C ASP A 241 -8.77 -26.32 5.91
N ARG A 242 -8.21 -25.57 6.88
CA ARG A 242 -7.76 -26.12 8.17
C ARG A 242 -8.91 -26.41 9.13
N ALA A 243 -9.97 -25.61 9.08
CA ALA A 243 -11.09 -25.71 10.01
C ALA A 243 -11.76 -27.09 9.94
N ARG A 244 -12.09 -27.65 11.10
CA ARG A 244 -12.68 -28.98 11.23
C ARG A 244 -14.21 -28.93 11.12
N CYS A 245 -14.74 -28.91 9.90
CA CYS A 245 -16.19 -28.84 9.64
C CYS A 245 -16.80 -30.24 9.44
N GLY A 246 -16.72 -31.08 10.47
CA GLY A 246 -17.31 -32.43 10.45
C GLY A 246 -17.17 -33.16 9.11
N GLU A 247 -18.27 -33.70 8.59
CA GLU A 247 -18.36 -34.34 7.27
C GLU A 247 -18.86 -33.35 6.20
N ARG A 248 -18.10 -32.28 5.91
CA ARG A 248 -18.42 -31.39 4.78
C ARG A 248 -17.83 -31.88 3.44
N PRO A 249 -18.47 -31.55 2.31
CA PRO A 249 -17.85 -31.69 0.99
C PRO A 249 -16.63 -30.77 0.79
N GLU A 250 -15.81 -31.10 -0.21
CA GLU A 250 -14.60 -30.34 -0.56
C GLU A 250 -14.95 -28.89 -0.96
N LEU A 251 -14.14 -27.94 -0.49
CA LEU A 251 -14.24 -26.53 -0.83
C LEU A 251 -13.46 -26.26 -2.11
N HIS A 252 -14.14 -25.75 -3.13
CA HIS A 252 -13.52 -25.29 -4.37
C HIS A 252 -13.50 -23.77 -4.40
N TRP A 253 -12.31 -23.18 -4.35
CA TRP A 253 -12.13 -21.75 -4.17
C TRP A 253 -11.93 -21.02 -5.49
N SER A 254 -12.74 -19.98 -5.71
CA SER A 254 -12.43 -18.88 -6.61
C SER A 254 -11.95 -17.68 -5.79
N ALA A 255 -10.93 -16.99 -6.27
CA ALA A 255 -10.39 -15.82 -5.60
C ALA A 255 -10.22 -14.67 -6.59
N VAL A 256 -10.42 -13.45 -6.10
CA VAL A 256 -10.10 -12.23 -6.83
C VAL A 256 -9.14 -11.40 -5.97
N GLU A 257 -8.06 -10.94 -6.58
CA GLU A 257 -7.09 -10.08 -5.90
C GLU A 257 -6.63 -8.96 -6.82
N LEU A 258 -6.72 -7.72 -6.31
CA LEU A 258 -6.35 -6.52 -7.05
C LEU A 258 -4.84 -6.35 -7.13
N SER A 259 -4.12 -6.66 -6.04
CA SER A 259 -2.69 -6.47 -5.97
C SER A 259 -1.96 -7.56 -6.74
N SER A 260 -1.19 -7.19 -7.77
CA SER A 260 -0.35 -8.15 -8.52
C SER A 260 0.66 -8.84 -7.61
N SER A 261 1.15 -8.10 -6.61
CA SER A 261 2.05 -8.57 -5.57
C SER A 261 1.41 -9.66 -4.70
N SER A 262 0.21 -9.41 -4.19
CA SER A 262 -0.52 -10.37 -3.35
C SER A 262 -1.03 -11.56 -4.17
N ALA A 263 -1.53 -11.32 -5.38
CA ALA A 263 -1.96 -12.36 -6.31
C ALA A 263 -0.82 -13.32 -6.67
N ARG A 264 0.39 -12.80 -6.92
CA ARG A 264 1.59 -13.61 -7.15
C ARG A 264 1.90 -14.51 -5.95
N LEU A 265 1.85 -13.97 -4.74
CA LEU A 265 2.07 -14.75 -3.51
C LEU A 265 0.99 -15.83 -3.37
N LEU A 266 -0.28 -15.50 -3.59
CA LEU A 266 -1.39 -16.44 -3.50
C LEU A 266 -1.22 -17.61 -4.48
N ARG A 267 -0.85 -17.36 -5.75
CA ARG A 267 -0.59 -18.45 -6.72
C ARG A 267 0.48 -19.44 -6.26
N LEU A 268 1.51 -18.95 -5.56
CA LEU A 268 2.59 -19.80 -5.05
C LEU A 268 2.17 -20.56 -3.78
N VAL A 269 1.35 -19.95 -2.93
CA VAL A 269 0.86 -20.59 -1.68
C VAL A 269 -0.26 -21.59 -1.97
N ARG A 270 -1.15 -21.27 -2.93
CA ARG A 270 -2.37 -21.99 -3.27
C ARG A 270 -2.55 -22.12 -4.80
N PRO A 271 -1.74 -22.96 -5.46
CA PRO A 271 -1.87 -23.20 -6.91
C PRO A 271 -3.19 -23.90 -7.29
N ASP A 272 -3.92 -24.43 -6.30
CA ASP A 272 -5.22 -25.07 -6.44
C ASP A 272 -6.40 -24.08 -6.54
N VAL A 273 -6.19 -22.80 -6.23
CA VAL A 273 -7.25 -21.77 -6.23
C VAL A 273 -7.41 -21.15 -7.62
N ASP A 274 -8.65 -21.04 -8.09
CA ASP A 274 -9.00 -20.29 -9.31
C ASP A 274 -8.86 -18.77 -9.06
N LEU A 275 -7.65 -18.25 -9.25
CA LEU A 275 -7.32 -16.85 -8.99
C LEU A 275 -7.43 -15.95 -10.24
N GLU A 276 -8.30 -14.94 -10.17
CA GLU A 276 -8.29 -13.81 -11.10
C GLU A 276 -7.56 -12.62 -10.47
N GLU A 277 -6.59 -12.06 -11.20
CA GLU A 277 -5.90 -10.83 -10.84
C GLU A 277 -6.62 -9.64 -11.47
N GLY A 278 -7.13 -8.73 -10.63
CA GLY A 278 -7.94 -7.59 -11.09
C GLY A 278 -8.94 -7.11 -10.04
N ASN A 279 -9.80 -6.17 -10.44
CA ASN A 279 -10.86 -5.68 -9.56
C ASN A 279 -12.07 -6.63 -9.56
N PHE A 280 -12.80 -6.67 -8.44
CA PHE A 280 -13.96 -7.54 -8.27
C PHE A 280 -15.09 -7.19 -9.25
N GLU A 281 -15.26 -5.90 -9.55
CA GLU A 281 -16.24 -5.40 -10.51
C GLU A 281 -16.08 -6.00 -11.92
N SER A 282 -14.85 -6.09 -12.42
CA SER A 282 -14.51 -6.65 -13.74
C SER A 282 -14.66 -8.16 -13.73
N TRP A 283 -14.31 -8.83 -12.63
CA TRP A 283 -14.58 -10.25 -12.47
C TRP A 283 -16.09 -10.53 -12.52
N VAL A 284 -16.89 -9.70 -11.86
CA VAL A 284 -18.35 -9.75 -11.92
C VAL A 284 -18.86 -9.50 -13.35
N ALA A 285 -18.32 -8.53 -14.08
CA ALA A 285 -18.71 -8.28 -15.47
C ALA A 285 -18.38 -9.48 -16.38
N LYS A 286 -17.25 -10.14 -16.12
CA LYS A 286 -16.73 -11.26 -16.92
C LYS A 286 -17.44 -12.58 -16.63
N TYR A 287 -17.69 -12.90 -15.37
CA TYR A 287 -18.18 -14.21 -14.94
C TYR A 287 -19.50 -14.18 -14.17
N GLY A 288 -19.92 -13.01 -13.68
CA GLY A 288 -21.05 -12.89 -12.76
C GLY A 288 -22.36 -13.45 -13.31
N ALA A 289 -22.64 -13.30 -14.62
CA ALA A 289 -23.84 -13.86 -15.22
C ALA A 289 -23.86 -15.40 -15.29
N GLU A 290 -22.68 -16.03 -15.35
CA GLU A 290 -22.54 -17.49 -15.42
C GLU A 290 -22.47 -18.13 -14.04
N LEU A 291 -21.87 -17.44 -13.06
CA LEU A 291 -21.62 -17.96 -11.72
C LEU A 291 -22.60 -17.47 -10.65
N GLN A 292 -23.61 -16.68 -11.04
CA GLN A 292 -24.61 -16.19 -10.11
C GLN A 292 -25.46 -17.33 -9.55
N GLY A 293 -25.55 -17.40 -8.22
CA GLY A 293 -26.31 -18.43 -7.52
C GLY A 293 -25.61 -19.78 -7.47
N GLU A 294 -24.34 -19.86 -7.89
CA GLU A 294 -23.53 -21.07 -7.89
C GLU A 294 -22.64 -21.17 -6.64
N PHE A 295 -22.40 -20.06 -5.92
CA PHE A 295 -21.54 -20.05 -4.73
C PHE A 295 -22.31 -20.34 -3.45
N GLN A 296 -21.84 -21.30 -2.67
CA GLN A 296 -22.40 -21.65 -1.37
C GLN A 296 -21.76 -20.85 -0.23
N LEU A 297 -20.54 -20.34 -0.44
CA LEU A 297 -19.79 -19.59 0.54
C LEU A 297 -19.14 -18.36 -0.10
N VAL A 298 -19.30 -17.19 0.51
CA VAL A 298 -18.52 -15.99 0.18
C VAL A 298 -17.90 -15.49 1.47
N VAL A 299 -16.58 -15.30 1.49
CA VAL A 299 -15.87 -14.75 2.65
C VAL A 299 -15.05 -13.58 2.18
N ALA A 300 -15.11 -12.44 2.87
CA ALA A 300 -14.34 -11.27 2.47
C ALA A 300 -13.93 -10.39 3.66
N ASN A 301 -12.73 -9.85 3.59
CA ASN A 301 -12.35 -8.61 4.25
C ASN A 301 -12.11 -7.55 3.16
N PRO A 302 -13.15 -6.82 2.73
CA PRO A 302 -13.05 -5.89 1.61
C PRO A 302 -12.11 -4.71 1.92
N PRO A 303 -11.61 -4.00 0.90
CA PRO A 303 -10.93 -2.73 1.14
C PRO A 303 -11.89 -1.68 1.72
N TYR A 304 -11.42 -0.87 2.68
CA TYR A 304 -12.26 0.12 3.38
C TYR A 304 -12.29 1.49 2.69
N GLY A 305 -11.57 1.64 1.57
CA GLY A 305 -11.51 2.87 0.78
C GLY A 305 -12.72 3.08 -0.14
N GLN A 306 -12.63 4.13 -0.97
CA GLN A 306 -13.56 4.34 -2.07
C GLN A 306 -13.21 3.41 -3.25
N ARG A 307 -14.21 2.97 -4.01
CA ARG A 307 -14.01 2.17 -5.23
C ARG A 307 -13.32 2.96 -6.35
N GLY A 308 -13.51 4.28 -6.37
CA GLY A 308 -12.98 5.09 -7.46
C GLY A 308 -13.64 4.73 -8.80
N THR A 309 -12.84 4.55 -9.85
CA THR A 309 -13.34 4.34 -11.21
C THR A 309 -13.84 2.92 -11.49
N SER A 310 -13.49 1.93 -10.66
CA SER A 310 -13.98 0.55 -10.84
C SER A 310 -15.51 0.44 -10.71
N ARG A 311 -16.17 1.47 -10.14
CA ARG A 311 -17.64 1.57 -10.08
C ARG A 311 -18.34 1.36 -11.41
N ALA A 312 -17.73 1.81 -12.50
CA ALA A 312 -18.29 1.72 -13.84
C ALA A 312 -18.13 0.32 -14.47
N ASP A 313 -17.28 -0.52 -13.88
CA ASP A 313 -17.00 -1.86 -14.40
C ASP A 313 -18.13 -2.85 -14.02
N ASP A 314 -18.92 -2.57 -12.97
CA ASP A 314 -20.09 -3.41 -12.66
C ASP A 314 -21.21 -3.16 -13.69
N PRO A 315 -21.71 -4.21 -14.37
CA PRO A 315 -22.73 -4.07 -15.40
C PRO A 315 -24.10 -3.65 -14.87
N ASP A 316 -24.39 -3.78 -13.57
CA ASP A 316 -25.66 -3.35 -12.98
C ASP A 316 -25.56 -1.94 -12.39
N PRO A 317 -26.29 -0.96 -12.97
CA PRO A 317 -26.28 0.41 -12.50
C PRO A 317 -26.85 0.56 -11.07
N SER A 318 -27.55 -0.43 -10.52
CA SER A 318 -28.03 -0.45 -9.13
C SER A 318 -26.90 -0.48 -8.08
N TYR A 319 -25.70 -0.84 -8.52
CA TYR A 319 -24.46 -0.84 -7.74
C TYR A 319 -23.58 0.40 -7.98
N SER A 320 -23.95 1.23 -8.96
CA SER A 320 -23.16 2.41 -9.30
C SER A 320 -23.10 3.40 -8.14
N LYS A 321 -24.14 3.48 -7.30
CA LYS A 321 -24.27 4.48 -6.22
C LYS A 321 -23.45 4.15 -4.97
N GLU A 322 -22.97 2.91 -4.85
CA GLU A 322 -22.14 2.46 -3.74
C GLU A 322 -20.70 2.88 -3.97
N SER A 323 -20.32 4.06 -3.46
CA SER A 323 -18.96 4.60 -3.65
C SER A 323 -17.90 3.94 -2.76
N ALA A 324 -18.28 3.50 -1.55
CA ALA A 324 -17.38 2.81 -0.63
C ALA A 324 -17.28 1.32 -0.97
N ALA A 325 -16.06 0.80 -1.06
CA ALA A 325 -15.81 -0.56 -1.52
C ALA A 325 -16.41 -1.60 -0.56
N ALA A 326 -16.24 -1.44 0.76
CA ALA A 326 -16.84 -2.35 1.74
C ALA A 326 -18.35 -2.59 1.54
N TRP A 327 -19.14 -1.56 1.21
CA TRP A 327 -20.59 -1.70 1.01
C TRP A 327 -20.95 -2.32 -0.34
N TYR A 328 -20.15 -2.05 -1.38
CA TYR A 328 -20.29 -2.72 -2.65
C TYR A 328 -19.97 -4.20 -2.53
N PHE A 329 -18.82 -4.57 -1.95
CA PHE A 329 -18.42 -5.95 -1.75
C PHE A 329 -19.44 -6.72 -0.90
N LEU A 330 -19.94 -6.11 0.19
CA LEU A 330 -21.01 -6.68 0.99
C LEU A 330 -22.26 -6.97 0.14
N ARG A 331 -22.82 -5.95 -0.52
CA ARG A 331 -24.04 -6.13 -1.31
C ARG A 331 -23.83 -7.12 -2.46
N ARG A 332 -22.78 -6.91 -3.25
CA ARG A 332 -22.54 -7.63 -4.50
C ARG A 332 -22.10 -9.07 -4.25
N GLY A 333 -21.23 -9.29 -3.26
CA GLY A 333 -20.81 -10.62 -2.85
C GLY A 333 -21.97 -11.45 -2.31
N LEU A 334 -22.85 -10.85 -1.50
CA LEU A 334 -24.06 -11.54 -1.04
C LEU A 334 -25.01 -11.89 -2.19
N ASP A 335 -25.20 -11.00 -3.16
CA ASP A 335 -26.11 -11.23 -4.31
C ASP A 335 -25.62 -12.32 -5.29
N ILE A 336 -24.39 -12.83 -5.14
CA ILE A 336 -23.84 -13.94 -5.93
C ILE A 336 -24.12 -15.30 -5.29
N LEU A 337 -24.46 -15.33 -4.00
CA LEU A 337 -24.72 -16.57 -3.27
C LEU A 337 -25.91 -17.34 -3.84
N ALA A 338 -25.78 -18.66 -3.85
CA ALA A 338 -26.88 -19.61 -3.99
C ALA A 338 -27.91 -19.39 -2.85
N PRO A 339 -29.19 -19.75 -3.06
CA PRO A 339 -30.16 -19.79 -1.97
C PRO A 339 -29.61 -20.58 -0.76
N GLN A 340 -29.79 -20.05 0.45
CA GLN A 340 -29.25 -20.56 1.71
C GLN A 340 -27.71 -20.53 1.85
N GLY A 341 -27.00 -20.04 0.84
CA GLY A 341 -25.55 -19.81 0.88
C GLY A 341 -25.16 -18.81 1.96
N ILE A 342 -23.92 -18.92 2.43
CA ILE A 342 -23.40 -18.19 3.58
C ILE A 342 -22.44 -17.10 3.12
N GLY A 343 -22.69 -15.86 3.56
CA GLY A 343 -21.82 -14.72 3.33
C GLY A 343 -21.17 -14.24 4.62
N VAL A 344 -19.86 -14.12 4.65
CA VAL A 344 -19.07 -13.66 5.81
C VAL A 344 -18.27 -12.44 5.42
N PHE A 345 -18.51 -11.31 6.10
CA PHE A 345 -17.89 -10.03 5.74
C PHE A 345 -17.32 -9.32 6.95
N LEU A 346 -16.05 -8.90 6.86
CA LEU A 346 -15.40 -8.02 7.83
C LEU A 346 -15.46 -6.60 7.28
N VAL A 347 -16.27 -5.75 7.89
CA VAL A 347 -16.52 -4.39 7.41
C VAL A 347 -16.27 -3.36 8.50
N PRO A 348 -15.97 -2.10 8.17
CA PRO A 348 -15.88 -1.04 9.17
C PRO A 348 -17.18 -0.91 9.96
N ALA A 349 -17.09 -0.49 11.22
CA ALA A 349 -18.29 -0.20 12.00
C ALA A 349 -19.22 0.79 11.28
N GLY A 350 -20.53 0.58 11.46
CA GLY A 350 -21.58 1.49 10.99
C GLY A 350 -22.60 0.87 10.04
N PHE A 351 -22.44 -0.38 9.60
CA PHE A 351 -23.57 -1.12 9.01
C PHE A 351 -24.62 -1.42 10.10
N LEU A 352 -24.19 -1.88 11.27
CA LEU A 352 -25.09 -2.27 12.36
C LEU A 352 -25.54 -1.12 13.27
N THR A 353 -24.84 0.02 13.25
CA THR A 353 -25.09 1.15 14.19
C THR A 353 -25.34 2.50 13.51
N GLY A 354 -25.07 2.62 12.21
CA GLY A 354 -25.22 3.91 11.53
C GLY A 354 -26.69 4.29 11.34
N THR A 355 -27.12 5.46 11.80
CA THR A 355 -28.53 5.91 11.75
C THR A 355 -28.87 6.79 10.54
N SER A 356 -27.89 7.14 9.70
CA SER A 356 -28.12 8.02 8.56
C SER A 356 -29.06 7.40 7.52
N PRO A 357 -29.81 8.20 6.73
CA PRO A 357 -30.69 7.69 5.68
C PRO A 357 -29.98 6.76 4.69
N ALA A 358 -28.73 7.08 4.33
CA ALA A 358 -27.92 6.23 3.46
C ALA A 358 -27.61 4.85 4.07
N LYS A 359 -27.37 4.78 5.38
CA LYS A 359 -27.13 3.51 6.09
C LYS A 359 -28.40 2.69 6.24
N ARG A 360 -29.54 3.34 6.54
CA ARG A 360 -30.86 2.71 6.54
C ARG A 360 -31.20 2.14 5.18
N GLU A 361 -30.96 2.89 4.10
CA GLU A 361 -31.20 2.42 2.74
C GLU A 361 -30.28 1.26 2.36
N LEU A 362 -28.99 1.31 2.72
CA LEU A 362 -28.06 0.19 2.56
C LEU A 362 -28.58 -1.08 3.26
N ARG A 363 -28.99 -0.97 4.53
CA ARG A 363 -29.57 -2.10 5.27
C ARG A 363 -30.87 -2.59 4.64
N ARG A 364 -31.76 -1.70 4.20
CA ARG A 364 -33.00 -2.05 3.51
C ARG A 364 -32.72 -2.89 2.25
N LYS A 365 -31.73 -2.49 1.44
CA LYS A 365 -31.34 -3.23 0.24
C LYS A 365 -30.77 -4.62 0.58
N VAL A 366 -29.95 -4.73 1.63
CA VAL A 366 -29.34 -6.00 2.05
C VAL A 366 -30.36 -6.94 2.70
N LEU A 367 -31.09 -6.47 3.72
CA LEU A 367 -31.99 -7.29 4.55
C LEU A 367 -33.17 -7.87 3.78
N ARG A 368 -33.61 -7.20 2.70
CA ARG A 368 -34.65 -7.72 1.80
C ARG A 368 -34.21 -8.96 1.02
N ARG A 369 -32.90 -9.15 0.78
CA ARG A 369 -32.36 -10.29 0.02
C ARG A 369 -31.60 -11.30 0.88
N HIS A 370 -31.10 -10.84 2.03
CA HIS A 370 -30.18 -11.60 2.87
C HIS A 370 -30.62 -11.49 4.33
N HIS A 371 -30.57 -12.60 5.04
CA HIS A 371 -30.86 -12.68 6.47
C HIS A 371 -29.56 -12.54 7.26
N LEU A 372 -29.44 -11.54 8.13
CA LEU A 372 -28.28 -11.42 9.01
C LEU A 372 -28.41 -12.45 10.14
N SER A 373 -27.73 -13.59 10.01
CA SER A 373 -27.83 -14.69 10.98
C SER A 373 -27.05 -14.40 12.26
N TRP A 374 -25.89 -13.75 12.15
CA TRP A 374 -25.05 -13.44 13.29
C TRP A 374 -24.10 -12.28 13.00
N ALA A 375 -23.72 -11.52 14.02
CA ALA A 375 -22.68 -10.51 13.91
C ALA A 375 -21.96 -10.27 15.23
N VAL A 376 -20.70 -9.85 15.16
CA VAL A 376 -19.89 -9.44 16.31
C VAL A 376 -19.02 -8.26 15.93
N ARG A 377 -18.76 -7.35 16.86
CA ARG A 377 -17.83 -6.24 16.69
C ARG A 377 -16.50 -6.56 17.34
N LEU A 378 -15.42 -6.41 16.58
CA LEU A 378 -14.04 -6.59 17.02
C LEU A 378 -13.35 -5.23 17.25
N PRO A 379 -12.40 -5.16 18.20
CA PRO A 379 -11.61 -3.96 18.41
C PRO A 379 -10.66 -3.71 17.23
N GLY A 380 -10.56 -2.46 16.79
CA GLY A 380 -9.70 -2.07 15.67
C GLY A 380 -8.22 -2.41 15.87
N SER A 381 -7.77 -2.43 17.13
CA SER A 381 -6.40 -2.79 17.50
C SER A 381 -5.99 -4.21 17.12
N VAL A 382 -6.94 -5.09 16.82
CA VAL A 382 -6.68 -6.46 16.35
C VAL A 382 -6.10 -6.43 14.93
N PHE A 383 -6.47 -5.44 14.12
CA PHE A 383 -6.07 -5.35 12.72
C PHE A 383 -4.84 -4.45 12.54
N PRO A 384 -3.73 -4.97 12.00
CA PRO A 384 -2.53 -4.17 11.75
C PRO A 384 -2.82 -3.00 10.80
N GLY A 385 -2.50 -1.78 11.25
CA GLY A 385 -2.68 -0.57 10.43
C GLY A 385 -4.07 0.06 10.50
N VAL A 386 -5.06 -0.60 11.13
CA VAL A 386 -6.31 0.04 11.53
C VAL A 386 -6.05 0.87 12.78
N ARG A 387 -6.65 2.07 12.84
CA ARG A 387 -6.54 2.89 14.05
C ARG A 387 -7.26 2.20 15.20
N GLN A 388 -6.73 2.32 16.42
CA GLN A 388 -7.30 1.64 17.60
C GLN A 388 -8.78 2.00 17.86
N ASP A 389 -9.21 3.19 17.44
CA ASP A 389 -10.58 3.70 17.57
C ASP A 389 -11.54 3.27 16.45
N HIS A 390 -11.07 2.52 15.45
CA HIS A 390 -11.90 2.05 14.34
C HIS A 390 -12.31 0.59 14.54
N ALA A 391 -13.50 0.35 15.09
CA ALA A 391 -14.03 -1.00 15.24
C ALA A 391 -14.39 -1.65 13.88
N VAL A 392 -14.31 -2.98 13.83
CA VAL A 392 -14.61 -3.80 12.64
C VAL A 392 -15.73 -4.78 13.00
N ASP A 393 -16.79 -4.81 12.21
CA ASP A 393 -17.93 -5.70 12.40
C ASP A 393 -17.72 -6.95 11.51
N VAL A 394 -17.78 -8.14 12.11
CA VAL A 394 -17.92 -9.42 11.38
C VAL A 394 -19.41 -9.68 11.21
N LEU A 395 -19.85 -9.83 9.96
CA LEU A 395 -21.24 -10.07 9.61
C LEU A 395 -21.37 -11.44 8.94
N VAL A 396 -22.27 -12.27 9.43
CA VAL A 396 -22.63 -13.57 8.84
C VAL A 396 -24.07 -13.50 8.36
N PHE A 397 -24.27 -13.79 7.07
CA PHE A 397 -25.56 -13.76 6.41
C PHE A 397 -25.91 -15.11 5.79
N ARG A 398 -27.22 -15.38 5.68
CA ARG A 398 -27.77 -16.38 4.76
C ARG A 398 -28.52 -15.71 3.61
N ALA A 399 -28.26 -16.16 2.39
CA ALA A 399 -28.98 -15.69 1.22
C ALA A 399 -30.41 -16.24 1.20
N ARG A 400 -31.42 -15.38 1.02
CA ARG A 400 -32.84 -15.80 0.96
C ARG A 400 -33.20 -16.48 -0.37
N GLY A 401 -32.33 -16.41 -1.38
CA GLY A 401 -32.60 -16.92 -2.73
C GLY A 401 -33.59 -16.07 -3.54
N GLY A 402 -33.94 -14.88 -3.04
CA GLY A 402 -34.87 -13.94 -3.67
C GLY A 402 -34.99 -12.66 -2.85
N GLU A 403 -36.03 -11.87 -3.10
CA GLU A 403 -36.23 -10.56 -2.47
C GLU A 403 -37.60 -10.45 -1.79
N LEU A 404 -37.60 -10.03 -0.53
CA LEU A 404 -38.79 -9.69 0.23
C LEU A 404 -39.41 -8.37 -0.26
N ALA A 405 -40.72 -8.22 -0.10
CA ALA A 405 -41.41 -6.97 -0.43
C ALA A 405 -40.84 -5.78 0.37
N ASP A 406 -40.58 -5.98 1.66
CA ASP A 406 -39.88 -5.03 2.53
C ASP A 406 -39.02 -5.77 3.57
N VAL A 407 -38.33 -5.03 4.44
CA VAL A 407 -37.57 -5.60 5.55
C VAL A 407 -38.49 -6.41 6.47
N ASP A 408 -38.04 -7.60 6.86
CA ASP A 408 -38.79 -8.45 7.78
C ASP A 408 -38.94 -7.80 9.16
N GLU A 409 -40.09 -8.02 9.82
CA GLU A 409 -40.37 -7.42 11.12
C GLU A 409 -39.34 -7.85 12.18
N SER A 410 -38.85 -9.10 12.11
CA SER A 410 -37.80 -9.59 13.01
C SER A 410 -36.44 -8.95 12.77
N ASP A 411 -36.25 -8.24 11.66
CA ASP A 411 -35.03 -7.50 11.31
C ASP A 411 -35.14 -5.98 11.59
N ALA A 412 -36.26 -5.52 12.16
CA ALA A 412 -36.54 -4.09 12.38
C ALA A 412 -35.45 -3.39 13.22
N PHE A 413 -34.98 -4.02 14.30
CA PHE A 413 -33.93 -3.44 15.14
C PHE A 413 -32.58 -3.33 14.40
N ILE A 414 -32.26 -4.25 13.48
CA ILE A 414 -31.08 -4.14 12.62
C ILE A 414 -31.26 -2.95 11.69
N TYR A 415 -32.43 -2.85 11.05
CA TYR A 415 -32.75 -1.79 10.11
C TYR A 415 -32.63 -0.40 10.75
N GLU A 416 -33.04 -0.25 12.01
CA GLU A 416 -32.86 0.98 12.79
C GLU A 416 -31.41 1.22 13.25
N GLY A 417 -30.59 0.17 13.30
CA GLY A 417 -29.18 0.26 13.70
C GLY A 417 -28.93 -0.03 15.18
N ASN A 418 -29.76 -0.87 15.79
CA ASN A 418 -29.76 -1.18 17.22
C ASN A 418 -29.31 -2.63 17.49
N TYR A 419 -28.48 -3.21 16.62
CA TYR A 419 -28.09 -4.62 16.76
C TYR A 419 -27.44 -4.93 18.12
N PHE A 420 -26.53 -4.07 18.57
CA PHE A 420 -25.80 -4.27 19.83
C PHE A 420 -26.61 -3.88 21.07
N ASP A 421 -27.76 -3.23 20.93
CA ASP A 421 -28.70 -3.03 22.04
C ASP A 421 -29.39 -4.35 22.39
N GLU A 422 -29.71 -5.16 21.37
CA GLU A 422 -30.30 -6.49 21.52
C GLU A 422 -29.24 -7.58 21.84
N PHE A 423 -28.03 -7.44 21.30
CA PHE A 423 -26.91 -8.37 21.50
C PHE A 423 -25.67 -7.65 22.08
N PRO A 424 -25.71 -7.21 23.36
CA PRO A 424 -24.61 -6.46 23.96
C PRO A 424 -23.31 -7.28 24.07
N ASP A 425 -23.40 -8.58 24.31
CA ASP A 425 -22.25 -9.49 24.41
C ASP A 425 -21.52 -9.68 23.07
N HIS A 426 -22.11 -9.21 21.96
CA HIS A 426 -21.50 -9.23 20.64
C HIS A 426 -20.65 -7.98 20.36
N ASP A 427 -20.60 -6.98 21.24
CA ASP A 427 -19.69 -5.85 21.10
C ASP A 427 -18.40 -6.05 21.92
N LEU A 428 -17.33 -6.50 21.25
CA LEU A 428 -16.01 -6.73 21.86
C LEU A 428 -15.06 -5.53 21.70
N SER A 429 -15.57 -4.36 21.29
CA SER A 429 -14.72 -3.21 20.92
C SER A 429 -13.91 -2.60 22.06
N GLU A 430 -14.28 -2.83 23.33
CA GLU A 430 -13.53 -2.33 24.49
C GLU A 430 -12.26 -3.16 24.81
N GLY A 431 -12.09 -4.34 24.20
CA GLY A 431 -10.95 -5.21 24.41
C GLY A 431 -9.66 -4.72 23.74
N THR A 432 -8.50 -4.92 24.39
CA THR A 432 -7.18 -4.61 23.79
C THR A 432 -6.52 -5.80 23.08
N LYS A 433 -7.10 -7.00 23.21
CA LYS A 433 -6.61 -8.26 22.62
C LYS A 433 -7.78 -9.08 22.09
N PHE A 434 -7.54 -9.80 20.99
CA PHE A 434 -8.48 -10.78 20.47
C PHE A 434 -8.34 -12.08 21.27
N GLU A 435 -9.41 -12.48 21.96
CA GLU A 435 -9.45 -13.69 22.81
C GLU A 435 -10.31 -14.82 22.20
N GLY A 436 -11.00 -14.54 21.09
CA GLY A 436 -11.91 -15.46 20.42
C GLY A 436 -13.20 -14.78 20.00
N LEU A 437 -14.11 -15.55 19.41
CA LEU A 437 -15.47 -15.11 19.07
C LEU A 437 -16.46 -15.70 20.07
N PRO A 438 -17.58 -15.00 20.37
CA PRO A 438 -18.68 -15.63 21.08
C PRO A 438 -19.27 -16.76 20.22
N PRO A 439 -20.02 -17.70 20.82
CA PRO A 439 -20.71 -18.74 20.07
C PRO A 439 -21.54 -18.17 18.92
N LEU A 440 -21.44 -18.79 17.75
CA LEU A 440 -22.25 -18.43 16.59
C LEU A 440 -23.59 -19.16 16.70
N ASP A 441 -24.53 -18.55 17.40
CA ASP A 441 -25.92 -18.98 17.44
C ASP A 441 -26.71 -18.24 16.35
N GLU A 442 -27.13 -18.97 15.31
CA GLU A 442 -27.84 -18.37 14.17
C GLU A 442 -29.22 -17.84 14.60
N ARG A 443 -29.50 -16.58 14.27
CA ARG A 443 -30.85 -16.03 14.35
C ARG A 443 -31.78 -16.75 13.39
N THR A 444 -32.98 -17.09 13.85
CA THR A 444 -34.01 -17.72 13.03
C THR A 444 -34.44 -16.81 11.88
N ALA A 445 -34.40 -17.33 10.65
CA ALA A 445 -34.93 -16.64 9.48
C ALA A 445 -36.45 -16.80 9.39
N CYS A 446 -37.14 -15.83 8.79
CA CYS A 446 -38.57 -15.94 8.52
C CYS A 446 -38.88 -17.07 7.52
N GLU A 447 -39.50 -18.15 7.99
CA GLU A 447 -39.85 -19.32 7.17
C GLU A 447 -41.14 -19.13 6.35
N ALA A 448 -42.04 -18.24 6.79
CA ALA A 448 -43.34 -17.99 6.15
C ALA A 448 -43.35 -16.78 5.20
N CYS A 449 -42.21 -16.10 5.04
CA CYS A 449 -42.12 -14.88 4.26
C CYS A 449 -42.24 -15.16 2.75
N ALA A 450 -43.04 -14.35 2.05
CA ALA A 450 -43.15 -14.43 0.60
C ALA A 450 -41.90 -13.84 -0.06
N ILE A 451 -41.07 -14.72 -0.62
CA ILE A 451 -39.86 -14.34 -1.33
C ILE A 451 -40.18 -14.25 -2.82
N ASN A 452 -40.01 -13.07 -3.41
CA ASN A 452 -40.13 -12.90 -4.86
C ASN A 452 -38.84 -13.35 -5.52
N THR A 453 -38.95 -13.92 -6.73
CA THR A 453 -37.77 -14.23 -7.55
C THR A 453 -37.01 -12.94 -7.82
N PHE A 454 -35.85 -12.81 -7.18
CA PHE A 454 -34.87 -11.81 -7.53
C PHE A 454 -34.01 -12.36 -8.66
N GLY A 455 -34.50 -12.18 -9.89
CA GLY A 455 -33.68 -12.39 -11.08
C GLY A 455 -32.87 -11.13 -11.33
N TRP A 456 -31.59 -11.28 -11.64
CA TRP A 456 -30.98 -10.28 -12.51
C TRP A 456 -31.80 -10.31 -13.80
N ASP A 457 -32.31 -9.17 -14.24
CA ASP A 457 -32.65 -9.02 -15.65
C ASP A 457 -31.36 -9.35 -16.37
N ARG A 458 -31.21 -10.59 -16.82
CA ARG A 458 -30.10 -10.99 -17.66
C ARG A 458 -30.18 -9.98 -18.79
N PRO A 459 -29.22 -9.05 -18.95
CA PRO A 459 -29.05 -8.48 -20.26
C PRO A 459 -28.87 -9.73 -21.11
N THR A 460 -29.76 -9.95 -22.08
CA THR A 460 -29.52 -10.93 -23.12
C THR A 460 -28.33 -10.40 -23.93
N ALA A 461 -27.14 -10.42 -23.32
CA ALA A 461 -25.94 -10.65 -24.06
C ALA A 461 -26.23 -11.94 -24.83
N PRO A 462 -26.05 -11.95 -26.17
CA PRO A 462 -26.27 -13.15 -26.95
C PRO A 462 -25.52 -14.25 -26.23
N ARG A 463 -26.26 -15.29 -25.84
CA ARG A 463 -25.77 -16.49 -25.15
C ARG A 463 -24.39 -16.78 -25.72
N ARG A 464 -23.32 -16.40 -25.02
CA ARG A 464 -22.00 -16.90 -25.38
C ARG A 464 -22.12 -18.34 -24.97
N THR A 465 -22.33 -19.20 -25.97
CA THR A 465 -22.14 -20.63 -25.81
C THR A 465 -20.85 -20.79 -25.03
N PRO A 466 -20.81 -21.54 -23.91
CA PRO A 466 -19.57 -21.89 -23.25
C PRO A 466 -18.61 -22.34 -24.33
N ILE A 467 -17.57 -21.54 -24.56
CA ILE A 467 -16.70 -21.74 -25.70
C ILE A 467 -15.91 -23.00 -25.36
N ALA A 468 -16.22 -24.10 -26.05
CA ALA A 468 -15.55 -25.37 -25.86
C ALA A 468 -14.03 -25.15 -25.92
N ALA A 469 -13.34 -25.44 -24.82
CA ALA A 469 -11.90 -25.63 -24.85
C ALA A 469 -11.59 -26.75 -25.86
N ASP A 470 -10.44 -26.67 -26.53
CA ASP A 470 -10.00 -27.79 -27.37
C ASP A 470 -9.90 -29.05 -26.49
N ASP A 471 -10.33 -30.20 -27.01
CA ASP A 471 -10.38 -31.47 -26.28
C ASP A 471 -9.01 -31.76 -25.61
N PRO A 472 -8.95 -31.95 -24.28
CA PRO A 472 -7.71 -32.28 -23.58
C PRO A 472 -6.96 -33.49 -24.15
N ALA A 473 -7.67 -34.46 -24.75
CA ALA A 473 -7.07 -35.61 -25.41
C ALA A 473 -6.38 -35.21 -26.74
N LEU A 474 -6.99 -34.28 -27.50
CA LEU A 474 -6.39 -33.72 -28.70
C LEU A 474 -5.10 -32.96 -28.37
N LEU A 475 -5.14 -32.09 -27.35
CA LEU A 475 -3.98 -31.28 -26.95
C LEU A 475 -2.76 -32.15 -26.58
N LYS A 476 -2.96 -33.28 -25.89
CA LYS A 476 -1.87 -34.21 -25.54
C LYS A 476 -1.24 -34.89 -26.75
N SER A 477 -1.96 -34.99 -27.87
CA SER A 477 -1.46 -35.62 -29.11
C SER A 477 -0.64 -34.67 -30.01
N LEU A 478 -0.66 -33.37 -29.71
CA LEU A 478 -0.03 -32.33 -30.54
C LEU A 478 1.40 -32.02 -30.08
N SER A 479 2.24 -31.62 -31.04
CA SER A 479 3.56 -31.07 -30.74
C SER A 479 3.44 -29.78 -29.90
N GLU A 480 4.51 -29.46 -29.16
CA GLU A 480 4.58 -28.21 -28.38
C GLU A 480 4.31 -26.98 -29.24
N ALA A 481 4.92 -26.91 -30.43
CA ALA A 481 4.70 -25.82 -31.39
C ALA A 481 3.25 -25.72 -31.86
N ALA A 482 2.58 -26.85 -32.11
CA ALA A 482 1.16 -26.85 -32.48
C ALA A 482 0.25 -26.43 -31.31
N ARG A 483 0.57 -26.81 -30.06
CA ARG A 483 -0.15 -26.34 -28.87
C ARG A 483 0.01 -24.84 -28.67
N GLN A 484 1.23 -24.31 -28.82
CA GLN A 484 1.50 -22.88 -28.72
C GLN A 484 0.78 -22.10 -29.84
N ALA A 485 0.76 -22.63 -31.06
CA ALA A 485 -0.01 -22.05 -32.16
C ALA A 485 -1.52 -21.96 -31.81
N LEU A 486 -2.13 -23.01 -31.25
CA LEU A 486 -3.54 -22.96 -30.81
C LEU A 486 -3.81 -21.89 -29.74
N GLN A 487 -2.84 -21.57 -28.87
CA GLN A 487 -2.94 -20.45 -27.93
C GLN A 487 -2.95 -19.09 -28.67
N VAL A 488 -2.19 -18.95 -29.76
CA VAL A 488 -2.31 -17.77 -30.65
C VAL A 488 -3.72 -17.68 -31.23
N GLY A 489 -4.30 -18.80 -31.68
CA GLY A 489 -5.69 -18.85 -32.17
C GLY A 489 -6.72 -18.39 -31.13
N ARG A 490 -6.53 -18.75 -29.86
CA ARG A 490 -7.35 -18.26 -28.74
C ARG A 490 -7.23 -16.74 -28.56
N ARG A 491 -6.00 -16.19 -28.65
CA ARG A 491 -5.76 -14.74 -28.53
C ARG A 491 -6.32 -13.96 -29.71
N VAL A 492 -6.25 -14.50 -30.94
CA VAL A 492 -6.95 -13.93 -32.11
C VAL A 492 -8.45 -13.86 -31.87
N ARG A 493 -9.05 -14.91 -31.30
CA ARG A 493 -10.48 -14.91 -30.95
C ARG A 493 -10.81 -13.81 -29.93
N GLN A 494 -10.01 -13.67 -28.88
CA GLN A 494 -10.18 -12.63 -27.86
C GLN A 494 -10.06 -11.23 -28.46
N TYR A 495 -9.05 -11.01 -29.30
CA TYR A 495 -8.85 -9.76 -30.02
C TYR A 495 -10.04 -9.41 -30.92
N ARG A 496 -10.51 -10.35 -31.77
CA ARG A 496 -11.68 -10.11 -32.64
C ARG A 496 -12.94 -9.81 -31.84
N ALA A 497 -13.11 -10.44 -30.68
CA ALA A 497 -14.21 -10.14 -29.76
C ALA A 497 -14.08 -8.74 -29.12
N ALA A 498 -12.88 -8.33 -28.74
CA ALA A 498 -12.60 -6.99 -28.21
C ALA A 498 -12.84 -5.91 -29.28
N VAL A 499 -12.39 -6.12 -30.52
CA VAL A 499 -12.67 -5.23 -31.65
C VAL A 499 -14.18 -5.12 -31.92
N ALA A 500 -14.91 -6.24 -31.92
CA ALA A 500 -16.35 -6.24 -32.11
C ALA A 500 -17.10 -5.54 -30.97
N ALA A 501 -16.55 -5.57 -29.76
CA ALA A 501 -17.09 -4.88 -28.59
C ALA A 501 -16.69 -3.39 -28.52
N GLY A 502 -15.75 -2.93 -29.37
CA GLY A 502 -15.17 -1.60 -29.24
C GLY A 502 -14.33 -1.42 -27.97
N ASP A 503 -13.79 -2.51 -27.44
CA ASP A 503 -13.00 -2.53 -26.20
C ASP A 503 -11.57 -2.02 -26.45
N ARG A 504 -11.06 -1.16 -25.55
CA ARG A 504 -9.70 -0.63 -25.60
C ARG A 504 -8.65 -1.73 -25.52
N VAL A 505 -8.95 -2.86 -24.87
CA VAL A 505 -8.07 -4.03 -24.81
C VAL A 505 -7.68 -4.52 -26.21
N ALA A 506 -8.49 -4.25 -27.25
CA ALA A 506 -8.10 -4.54 -28.63
C ALA A 506 -6.85 -3.76 -29.05
N HIS A 507 -6.72 -2.47 -28.69
CA HIS A 507 -5.54 -1.67 -29.02
C HIS A 507 -4.27 -2.21 -28.34
N ASP A 508 -4.39 -2.63 -27.09
CA ASP A 508 -3.28 -3.16 -26.29
C ASP A 508 -2.82 -4.55 -26.77
N LEU A 509 -3.75 -5.42 -27.16
CA LEU A 509 -3.46 -6.79 -27.62
C LEU A 509 -2.88 -6.85 -29.04
N ARG A 510 -3.19 -5.87 -29.89
CA ARG A 510 -2.88 -5.92 -31.32
C ARG A 510 -1.39 -6.07 -31.66
N PRO A 511 -0.45 -5.27 -31.11
CA PRO A 511 0.95 -5.32 -31.54
C PRO A 511 1.62 -6.65 -31.22
N GLU A 512 1.37 -7.21 -30.02
CA GLU A 512 1.90 -8.53 -29.63
C GLU A 512 1.30 -9.65 -30.49
N LEU A 513 -0.02 -9.60 -30.73
CA LEU A 513 -0.69 -10.60 -31.53
C LEU A 513 -0.25 -10.57 -33.00
N LEU A 514 0.02 -9.38 -33.55
CA LEU A 514 0.56 -9.22 -34.90
C LEU A 514 1.94 -9.87 -35.02
N ALA A 515 2.83 -9.61 -34.05
CA ALA A 515 4.16 -10.21 -34.01
C ALA A 515 4.11 -11.74 -33.94
N ASP A 516 3.19 -12.29 -33.15
CA ASP A 516 3.01 -13.74 -33.03
C ASP A 516 2.47 -14.38 -34.30
N LEU A 517 1.52 -13.72 -35.00
CA LEU A 517 1.00 -14.21 -36.27
C LEU A 517 2.06 -14.15 -37.37
N GLU A 518 2.87 -13.08 -37.42
CA GLU A 518 3.99 -12.96 -38.36
C GLU A 518 5.10 -13.98 -38.09
N SER A 519 5.35 -14.28 -36.82
CA SER A 519 6.29 -15.33 -36.41
C SER A 519 5.79 -16.71 -36.84
N LEU A 520 4.53 -17.01 -36.53
CA LEU A 520 3.88 -18.28 -36.89
C LEU A 520 3.75 -18.45 -38.41
N ALA A 521 3.55 -17.36 -39.16
CA ALA A 521 3.47 -17.40 -40.61
C ALA A 521 4.76 -17.91 -41.29
N LYS A 522 5.91 -17.82 -40.60
CA LYS A 522 7.20 -18.34 -41.07
C LYS A 522 7.40 -19.83 -40.76
N ASP A 523 6.59 -20.41 -39.89
CA ASP A 523 6.63 -21.84 -39.52
C ASP A 523 5.62 -22.65 -40.33
N GLU A 524 6.03 -23.01 -41.55
CA GLU A 524 5.19 -23.72 -42.53
C GLU A 524 4.77 -25.13 -42.04
N ALA A 525 5.60 -25.78 -41.21
CA ALA A 525 5.30 -27.10 -40.67
C ALA A 525 4.18 -27.06 -39.63
N THR A 526 4.23 -26.07 -38.72
CA THR A 526 3.17 -25.85 -37.73
C THR A 526 1.88 -25.38 -38.41
N LEU A 527 1.96 -24.48 -39.39
CA LEU A 527 0.78 -24.02 -40.14
C LEU A 527 0.07 -25.14 -40.89
N LYS A 528 0.81 -26.07 -41.50
CA LYS A 528 0.22 -27.23 -42.17
C LYS A 528 -0.56 -28.12 -41.19
N THR A 529 -0.04 -28.24 -39.96
CA THR A 529 -0.71 -28.97 -38.87
C THR A 529 -1.99 -28.26 -38.44
N ILE A 530 -1.93 -26.94 -38.23
CA ILE A 530 -3.09 -26.13 -37.86
C ILE A 530 -4.18 -26.15 -38.94
N ARG A 531 -3.83 -26.00 -40.22
CA ARG A 531 -4.80 -26.08 -41.33
C ARG A 531 -5.49 -27.44 -41.38
N LYS A 532 -4.73 -28.52 -41.23
CA LYS A 532 -5.30 -29.87 -41.14
C LYS A 532 -6.23 -30.02 -39.93
N LEU A 533 -5.88 -29.46 -38.78
CA LEU A 533 -6.73 -29.48 -37.59
C LEU A 533 -8.03 -28.69 -37.81
N ALA A 534 -7.96 -27.52 -38.44
CA ALA A 534 -9.12 -26.72 -38.80
C ALA A 534 -10.10 -27.49 -39.71
N GLU A 535 -9.58 -28.31 -40.62
CA GLU A 535 -10.41 -29.10 -41.54
C GLU A 535 -10.97 -30.40 -40.93
N THR A 536 -10.27 -31.02 -39.98
CA THR A 536 -10.55 -32.42 -39.57
C THR A 536 -10.92 -32.64 -38.11
N SER A 537 -10.66 -31.67 -37.23
CA SER A 537 -10.78 -31.88 -35.77
C SER A 537 -11.85 -31.03 -35.08
N GLY A 538 -12.49 -30.09 -35.79
CA GLY A 538 -13.47 -29.17 -35.20
C GLY A 538 -12.87 -28.23 -34.14
N SER A 539 -11.54 -28.07 -34.13
CA SER A 539 -10.86 -27.11 -33.25
C SER A 539 -11.16 -25.69 -33.71
N VAL A 540 -12.02 -25.01 -32.96
CA VAL A 540 -12.40 -23.62 -33.22
C VAL A 540 -11.17 -22.70 -33.17
N ASN A 541 -10.15 -23.02 -32.36
CA ASN A 541 -8.92 -22.24 -32.28
C ASN A 541 -8.05 -22.42 -33.53
N ALA A 542 -7.99 -23.64 -34.08
CA ALA A 542 -7.31 -23.91 -35.34
C ALA A 542 -7.99 -23.21 -36.52
N GLU A 543 -9.32 -23.24 -36.58
CA GLU A 543 -10.10 -22.55 -37.62
C GLU A 543 -9.87 -21.03 -37.60
N ILE A 544 -9.95 -20.42 -36.41
CA ILE A 544 -9.73 -18.98 -36.27
C ILE A 544 -8.30 -18.58 -36.60
N LEU A 545 -7.32 -19.37 -36.17
CA LEU A 545 -5.92 -19.12 -36.48
C LEU A 545 -5.64 -19.26 -37.98
N SER A 546 -6.18 -20.30 -38.60
CA SER A 546 -6.06 -20.52 -40.05
C SER A 546 -6.69 -19.38 -40.84
N GLY A 547 -7.79 -18.78 -40.35
CA GLY A 547 -8.43 -17.62 -40.95
C GLY A 547 -7.84 -16.26 -40.57
N ALA A 548 -6.78 -16.22 -39.76
CA ALA A 548 -6.08 -15.00 -39.37
C ALA A 548 -4.69 -14.88 -40.00
N ILE A 549 -4.31 -15.86 -40.85
CA ILE A 549 -3.08 -15.85 -41.62
C ILE A 549 -3.46 -15.98 -43.10
N THR A 550 -3.10 -14.99 -43.90
CA THR A 550 -3.43 -14.94 -45.33
C THR A 550 -2.73 -16.07 -46.10
N ALA A 551 -3.23 -16.35 -47.31
CA ALA A 551 -2.61 -17.31 -48.21
C ALA A 551 -1.15 -16.98 -48.58
N THR A 552 -0.74 -15.72 -48.43
CA THR A 552 0.62 -15.22 -48.68
C THR A 552 1.48 -15.13 -47.42
N GLY A 553 0.98 -15.55 -46.25
CA GLY A 553 1.74 -15.57 -44.99
C GLY A 553 1.76 -14.23 -44.23
N GLY A 554 0.78 -13.36 -44.45
CA GLY A 554 0.58 -12.14 -43.66
C GLY A 554 -0.49 -12.33 -42.58
N ALA A 555 -0.47 -11.51 -41.52
CA ALA A 555 -1.53 -11.50 -40.52
C ALA A 555 -2.78 -10.76 -41.03
N ASP A 556 -3.96 -11.33 -40.78
CA ASP A 556 -5.27 -10.76 -41.13
C ASP A 556 -6.10 -10.49 -39.87
N LEU A 557 -5.91 -9.27 -39.34
CA LEU A 557 -6.57 -8.75 -38.15
C LEU A 557 -7.32 -7.46 -38.47
N PRO A 558 -8.60 -7.33 -38.07
CA PRO A 558 -9.33 -6.08 -38.23
C PRO A 558 -8.66 -4.95 -37.45
N GLU A 559 -8.64 -3.73 -37.98
CA GLU A 559 -8.18 -2.55 -37.22
C GLU A 559 -9.19 -2.21 -36.11
N PRO A 560 -8.74 -1.91 -34.88
CA PRO A 560 -9.63 -1.40 -33.85
C PRO A 560 -10.13 0.00 -34.27
N GLY A 561 -11.36 0.35 -33.85
CA GLY A 561 -11.96 1.65 -34.19
C GLY A 561 -11.19 2.84 -33.61
N PRO A 562 -11.51 4.09 -34.01
CA PRO A 562 -10.92 5.28 -33.39
C PRO A 562 -11.17 5.29 -31.88
N GLU A 563 -10.16 5.70 -31.11
CA GLU A 563 -10.11 5.73 -29.64
C GLU A 563 -11.04 6.81 -29.01
N ALA A 564 -12.24 6.95 -29.55
CA ALA A 564 -13.28 7.79 -28.97
C ALA A 564 -13.95 6.99 -27.86
N ALA A 565 -13.44 7.15 -26.63
CA ALA A 565 -14.16 6.76 -25.44
C ALA A 565 -15.58 7.35 -25.52
N ARG A 566 -16.60 6.49 -25.67
CA ARG A 566 -17.97 6.91 -25.42
C ARG A 566 -18.05 7.23 -23.94
N TYR A 567 -17.91 8.49 -23.59
CA TYR A 567 -18.25 8.96 -22.25
C TYR A 567 -19.74 8.66 -22.03
N ILE A 568 -20.03 7.78 -21.06
CA ILE A 568 -21.39 7.29 -20.74
C ILE A 568 -21.99 8.11 -19.56
N GLY A 569 -21.35 9.20 -19.16
CA GLY A 569 -21.81 10.08 -18.08
C GLY A 569 -22.74 11.19 -18.58
N GLU A 570 -23.24 12.01 -17.66
CA GLU A 570 -24.07 13.17 -18.00
C GLU A 570 -23.23 14.26 -18.71
N PRO A 571 -23.74 14.90 -19.77
CA PRO A 571 -23.02 15.94 -20.52
C PRO A 571 -22.57 17.14 -19.68
N ASP A 572 -23.29 17.45 -18.59
CA ASP A 572 -22.97 18.56 -17.69
C ASP A 572 -22.20 18.16 -16.41
N ASN A 573 -21.66 16.94 -16.35
CA ASN A 573 -20.79 16.53 -15.25
C ASN A 573 -19.31 16.79 -15.55
N ILE A 574 -18.90 18.06 -15.50
CA ILE A 574 -17.54 18.49 -15.85
C ILE A 574 -16.44 17.84 -14.99
N VAL A 575 -16.77 17.50 -13.73
CA VAL A 575 -15.82 16.87 -12.79
C VAL A 575 -15.53 15.43 -13.20
N GLU A 576 -16.56 14.67 -13.60
CA GLU A 576 -16.41 13.30 -14.11
C GLU A 576 -15.65 13.28 -15.45
N GLN A 577 -15.91 14.26 -16.31
CA GLN A 577 -15.17 14.45 -17.56
C GLN A 577 -13.69 14.77 -17.30
N ALA A 578 -13.40 15.64 -16.34
CA ALA A 578 -12.03 15.95 -15.93
C ALA A 578 -11.31 14.71 -15.39
N TRP A 579 -11.97 13.91 -14.55
CA TRP A 579 -11.42 12.64 -14.09
C TRP A 579 -11.16 11.66 -15.23
N THR A 580 -12.09 11.57 -16.18
CA THR A 580 -11.98 10.69 -17.36
C THR A 580 -10.75 11.06 -18.19
N LEU A 581 -10.61 12.34 -18.57
CA LEU A 581 -9.51 12.81 -19.41
C LEU A 581 -8.16 12.78 -18.67
N TYR A 582 -8.15 13.11 -17.38
CA TYR A 582 -6.93 13.16 -16.58
C TYR A 582 -6.38 11.76 -16.27
N ARG A 583 -7.25 10.76 -16.06
CA ARG A 583 -6.85 9.37 -15.79
C ARG A 583 -5.97 8.79 -16.89
N ASP A 584 -6.34 9.06 -18.14
CA ASP A 584 -5.71 8.46 -19.31
C ASP A 584 -4.39 9.18 -19.68
N ARG A 585 -4.31 10.49 -19.46
CA ARG A 585 -3.21 11.33 -19.95
C ARG A 585 -2.25 11.80 -18.88
N ARG A 586 -2.65 11.75 -17.60
CA ARG A 586 -1.96 12.37 -16.43
C ARG A 586 -1.62 13.85 -16.65
N ARG A 587 -2.29 14.48 -17.60
CA ARG A 587 -2.17 15.87 -18.01
C ARG A 587 -3.51 16.29 -18.59
N LEU A 588 -4.06 17.37 -18.06
CA LEU A 588 -5.28 17.96 -18.57
C LEU A 588 -5.18 19.47 -18.45
N THR A 589 -5.59 20.16 -19.50
CA THR A 589 -5.73 21.62 -19.49
C THR A 589 -7.19 22.04 -19.49
N VAL A 590 -7.47 23.23 -18.95
CA VAL A 590 -8.82 23.81 -18.95
C VAL A 590 -9.41 23.87 -20.38
N PRO A 591 -8.66 24.30 -21.43
CA PRO A 591 -9.19 24.28 -22.79
C PRO A 591 -9.50 22.87 -23.30
N GLU A 592 -8.61 21.88 -23.08
CA GLU A 592 -8.86 20.50 -23.52
C GLU A 592 -10.12 19.90 -22.86
N LEU A 593 -10.36 20.23 -21.59
CA LEU A 593 -11.56 19.81 -20.87
C LEU A 593 -12.82 20.48 -21.43
N LEU A 594 -12.79 21.78 -21.71
CA LEU A 594 -13.93 22.52 -22.26
C LEU A 594 -14.25 22.10 -23.70
N ASP A 595 -13.23 21.85 -24.53
CA ASP A 595 -13.39 21.34 -25.89
C ASP A 595 -14.08 19.96 -25.86
N PHE A 596 -13.65 19.08 -24.94
CA PHE A 596 -14.28 17.79 -24.74
C PHE A 596 -15.72 17.91 -24.25
N HIS A 597 -15.95 18.76 -23.25
CA HIS A 597 -17.28 19.04 -22.69
C HIS A 597 -18.27 19.48 -23.78
N GLN A 598 -17.87 20.42 -24.63
CA GLN A 598 -18.68 20.88 -25.76
C GLN A 598 -18.92 19.77 -26.79
N SER A 599 -17.90 18.93 -27.06
CA SER A 599 -18.01 17.84 -28.05
C SER A 599 -19.05 16.77 -27.70
N ILE A 600 -19.37 16.61 -26.41
CA ILE A 600 -20.38 15.67 -25.91
C ILE A 600 -21.72 16.35 -25.55
N GLY A 601 -21.87 17.63 -25.91
CA GLY A 601 -23.11 18.40 -25.73
C GLY A 601 -23.29 19.07 -24.38
N GLY A 602 -22.21 19.25 -23.60
CA GLY A 602 -22.23 20.04 -22.37
C GLY A 602 -22.41 21.54 -22.63
N SER A 603 -22.96 22.23 -21.63
CA SER A 603 -23.39 23.64 -21.70
C SER A 603 -22.66 24.58 -20.73
N MET A 604 -21.81 24.05 -19.85
CA MET A 604 -21.10 24.85 -18.84
C MET A 604 -20.03 25.75 -19.48
N GLU A 605 -20.05 27.02 -19.09
CA GLU A 605 -19.01 27.99 -19.46
C GLU A 605 -17.76 27.85 -18.57
N ARG A 606 -16.63 28.42 -19.01
CA ARG A 606 -15.32 28.25 -18.35
C ARG A 606 -15.35 28.49 -16.84
N ASP A 607 -16.00 29.55 -16.39
CA ASP A 607 -15.97 29.93 -14.97
C ASP A 607 -16.85 29.01 -14.12
N GLU A 608 -17.96 28.50 -14.66
CA GLU A 608 -18.82 27.50 -14.02
C GLU A 608 -18.10 26.15 -13.94
N ALA A 609 -17.42 25.75 -15.02
CA ALA A 609 -16.60 24.55 -15.06
C ALA A 609 -15.48 24.60 -14.00
N LEU A 610 -14.77 25.73 -13.92
CA LEU A 610 -13.73 25.94 -12.91
C LEU A 610 -14.28 25.94 -11.48
N ALA A 611 -15.44 26.57 -11.24
CA ALA A 611 -16.08 26.56 -9.93
C ALA A 611 -16.42 25.12 -9.48
N ALA A 612 -17.05 24.34 -10.37
CA ALA A 612 -17.37 22.94 -10.09
C ALA A 612 -16.13 22.08 -9.83
N LEU A 613 -15.04 22.32 -10.56
CA LEU A 613 -13.75 21.68 -10.34
C LEU A 613 -13.14 22.05 -8.98
N PHE A 614 -13.18 23.33 -8.59
CA PHE A 614 -12.66 23.78 -7.31
C PHE A 614 -13.44 23.23 -6.11
N ASP A 615 -14.76 23.12 -6.24
CA ASP A 615 -15.62 22.46 -5.25
C ASP A 615 -15.31 20.96 -5.13
N ALA A 616 -14.94 20.33 -6.24
CA ALA A 616 -14.44 18.95 -6.27
C ALA A 616 -12.94 18.80 -5.94
N GLU A 617 -12.33 19.84 -5.35
CA GLU A 617 -10.93 19.89 -4.95
C GLU A 617 -9.90 19.72 -6.08
N TRP A 618 -10.20 20.13 -7.30
CA TRP A 618 -9.18 20.27 -8.34
C TRP A 618 -8.40 21.58 -8.17
N CYS A 619 -7.17 21.57 -8.69
CA CYS A 619 -6.21 22.66 -8.57
C CYS A 619 -5.73 23.10 -9.95
N LEU A 620 -5.54 24.41 -10.12
CA LEU A 620 -4.78 24.94 -11.26
C LEU A 620 -3.29 24.72 -11.06
N ASP A 621 -2.59 24.27 -12.10
CA ASP A 621 -1.17 23.93 -12.04
C ASP A 621 -0.34 24.54 -13.19
N GLY A 622 0.96 24.64 -12.95
CA GLY A 622 1.97 25.18 -13.85
C GLY A 622 1.98 26.71 -13.97
N PRO A 623 2.99 27.28 -14.64
CA PRO A 623 3.28 28.72 -14.65
C PRO A 623 2.21 29.56 -15.38
N THR A 624 1.32 28.92 -16.14
CA THR A 624 0.24 29.60 -16.87
C THR A 624 -1.14 29.38 -16.26
N LEU A 625 -1.25 28.59 -15.18
CA LEU A 625 -2.51 28.22 -14.52
C LEU A 625 -3.56 27.63 -15.49
N LYS A 626 -3.09 26.97 -16.56
CA LYS A 626 -3.95 26.32 -17.56
C LYS A 626 -4.14 24.84 -17.31
N ASN A 627 -3.24 24.21 -16.56
CA ASN A 627 -3.38 22.80 -16.22
C ASN A 627 -4.38 22.65 -15.07
N VAL A 628 -5.15 21.57 -15.08
CA VAL A 628 -6.00 21.15 -13.96
C VAL A 628 -5.54 19.80 -13.47
N VAL A 629 -5.33 19.71 -12.15
CA VAL A 629 -4.77 18.56 -11.47
C VAL A 629 -5.60 18.29 -10.22
N PRO A 630 -6.01 17.04 -9.93
CA PRO A 630 -6.75 16.72 -8.71
C PRO A 630 -5.87 16.96 -7.48
N LEU A 631 -6.48 17.31 -6.33
CA LEU A 631 -5.74 17.64 -5.10
C LEU A 631 -4.66 16.63 -4.75
N ALA A 632 -4.99 15.34 -4.80
CA ALA A 632 -4.09 14.24 -4.45
C ALA A 632 -2.75 14.28 -5.22
N ASP A 633 -2.80 14.63 -6.51
CA ASP A 633 -1.62 14.71 -7.37
C ASP A 633 -0.96 16.09 -7.26
N TYR A 634 -1.74 17.14 -6.96
CA TYR A 634 -1.26 18.50 -6.76
C TYR A 634 -0.36 18.65 -5.52
N VAL A 635 -0.69 17.93 -4.44
CA VAL A 635 0.05 17.97 -3.16
C VAL A 635 1.13 16.89 -3.02
N THR A 636 1.43 16.15 -4.09
CA THR A 636 2.47 15.11 -4.10
C THR A 636 3.50 15.36 -5.20
N GLY A 637 4.72 14.83 -5.07
CA GLY A 637 5.81 15.06 -6.02
C GLY A 637 6.61 16.34 -5.71
N ASP A 638 6.89 17.17 -6.73
CA ASP A 638 7.64 18.43 -6.57
C ASP A 638 6.75 19.56 -6.03
N VAL A 639 6.31 19.41 -4.78
CA VAL A 639 5.44 20.37 -4.09
C VAL A 639 6.13 21.73 -3.90
N GLY A 640 7.46 21.72 -3.72
CA GLY A 640 8.27 22.93 -3.55
C GLY A 640 8.36 23.75 -4.84
N GLY A 641 8.65 23.10 -5.97
CA GLY A 641 8.64 23.73 -7.29
C GLY A 641 7.26 24.31 -7.63
N ARG A 642 6.18 23.52 -7.43
CA ARG A 642 4.81 24.00 -7.67
C ARG A 642 4.44 25.22 -6.84
N LYS A 643 4.86 25.29 -5.57
CA LYS A 643 4.59 26.46 -4.73
C LYS A 643 5.25 27.72 -5.30
N ILE A 644 6.51 27.62 -5.73
CA ILE A 644 7.22 28.75 -6.34
C ILE A 644 6.52 29.18 -7.64
N GLU A 645 6.16 28.22 -8.49
CA GLU A 645 5.44 28.51 -9.74
C GLU A 645 4.07 29.16 -9.50
N LEU A 646 3.33 28.69 -8.49
CA LEU A 646 2.04 29.27 -8.09
C LEU A 646 2.21 30.72 -7.62
N GLU A 647 3.17 30.99 -6.74
CA GLU A 647 3.45 32.34 -6.23
C GLU A 647 3.87 33.30 -7.36
N LEU A 648 4.66 32.81 -8.32
CA LEU A 648 5.04 33.59 -9.50
C LEU A 648 3.84 33.84 -10.42
N ALA A 649 3.01 32.83 -10.66
CA ALA A 649 1.83 32.94 -11.51
C ALA A 649 0.79 33.90 -10.92
N GLN A 650 0.61 33.90 -9.59
CA GLN A 650 -0.32 34.76 -8.86
C GLN A 650 -0.06 36.27 -9.10
N LEU A 651 1.20 36.66 -9.33
CA LEU A 651 1.57 38.06 -9.66
C LEU A 651 0.96 38.56 -10.97
N SER A 652 0.58 37.64 -11.85
CA SER A 652 0.05 37.92 -13.20
C SER A 652 -1.34 37.31 -13.46
N ALA A 653 -1.93 36.68 -12.45
CA ALA A 653 -3.20 35.96 -12.56
C ALA A 653 -4.41 36.89 -12.55
N ASP A 654 -5.53 36.38 -13.04
CA ASP A 654 -6.84 37.03 -12.92
C ASP A 654 -7.20 37.20 -11.43
N PRO A 655 -7.57 38.42 -10.97
CA PRO A 655 -7.97 38.66 -9.58
C PRO A 655 -9.10 37.75 -9.07
N SER A 656 -9.99 37.28 -9.95
CA SER A 656 -11.09 36.37 -9.59
C SER A 656 -10.61 35.01 -9.06
N LEU A 657 -9.40 34.57 -9.45
CA LEU A 657 -8.81 33.33 -8.98
C LEU A 657 -8.12 33.46 -7.61
N GLY A 658 -7.94 34.68 -7.10
CA GLY A 658 -7.18 34.97 -5.88
C GLY A 658 -7.54 34.08 -4.68
N PRO A 659 -8.82 33.96 -4.29
CA PRO A 659 -9.22 33.10 -3.17
C PRO A 659 -8.89 31.62 -3.35
N GLN A 660 -9.00 31.12 -4.59
CA GLN A 660 -8.69 29.73 -4.91
C GLN A 660 -7.18 29.47 -4.91
N LEU A 661 -6.39 30.36 -5.51
CA LEU A 661 -4.93 30.24 -5.51
C LEU A 661 -4.36 30.30 -4.09
N GLU A 662 -4.95 31.13 -3.22
CA GLU A 662 -4.59 31.19 -1.80
C GLU A 662 -4.88 29.86 -1.08
N ARG A 663 -6.05 29.27 -1.32
CA ARG A 663 -6.41 27.94 -0.79
C ARG A 663 -5.46 26.84 -1.29
N GLN A 664 -5.05 26.90 -2.56
CA GLN A 664 -4.05 25.99 -3.12
C GLN A 664 -2.68 26.17 -2.46
N ARG A 665 -2.24 27.42 -2.24
CA ARG A 665 -1.01 27.75 -1.53
C ARG A 665 -0.99 27.14 -0.13
N GLU A 666 -2.08 27.30 0.64
CA GLU A 666 -2.23 26.70 1.97
C GLU A 666 -2.21 25.17 1.95
N ARG A 667 -2.73 24.54 0.90
CA ARG A 667 -2.67 23.08 0.71
C ARG A 667 -1.24 22.63 0.44
N LEU A 668 -0.50 23.34 -0.42
CA LEU A 668 0.92 23.07 -0.66
C LEU A 668 1.75 23.28 0.61
N ASP A 669 1.47 24.31 1.41
CA ASP A 669 2.15 24.56 2.68
C ASP A 669 1.95 23.43 3.69
N ARG A 670 0.72 22.89 3.79
CA ARG A 670 0.43 21.72 4.62
C ARG A 670 1.13 20.46 4.11
N ALA A 671 1.17 20.26 2.79
CA ALA A 671 1.77 19.09 2.18
C ALA A 671 3.31 19.10 2.25
N LEU A 672 3.93 20.26 2.02
CA LEU A 672 5.35 20.47 2.24
C LEU A 672 5.74 20.20 3.69
N SER A 673 4.81 20.43 4.63
CA SER A 673 5.02 20.35 6.08
C SER A 673 6.43 20.82 6.46
N PRO A 674 6.83 22.03 6.03
CA PRO A 674 8.23 22.44 6.05
C PRO A 674 8.76 22.34 7.47
N ALA A 675 9.81 21.55 7.64
CA ALA A 675 10.38 21.25 8.95
C ALA A 675 10.66 22.55 9.71
N LEU A 676 10.22 22.61 10.96
CA LEU A 676 10.46 23.76 11.82
C LEU A 676 11.96 23.86 12.14
N PHE A 677 12.43 25.05 12.60
CA PHE A 677 13.83 25.21 13.06
C PHE A 677 14.18 24.21 14.17
N SER A 678 13.21 23.53 14.73
CA SER A 678 13.37 22.54 15.77
C SER A 678 13.43 21.09 15.32
N GLU A 679 13.40 20.74 14.00
CA GLU A 679 13.27 19.32 13.52
C GLU A 679 14.46 18.61 12.74
N ILE A 680 15.45 19.31 12.17
CA ILE A 680 16.78 18.88 11.57
C ILE A 680 18.08 18.86 12.49
N GLN A 681 18.60 17.71 12.98
CA GLN A 681 19.70 17.72 13.97
C GLN A 681 21.09 18.14 13.41
N GLY A 682 21.91 18.86 14.22
CA GLY A 682 23.33 19.09 13.94
C GLY A 682 23.76 20.52 13.59
N VAL A 683 22.84 21.50 13.62
CA VAL A 683 23.09 22.81 12.99
C VAL A 683 22.96 24.03 13.92
N SER A 684 24.00 24.84 14.07
CA SER A 684 24.08 25.90 15.10
C SER A 684 24.39 27.28 14.49
N PRO A 685 23.72 28.38 14.90
CA PRO A 685 23.97 29.74 14.39
C PRO A 685 25.43 30.21 14.55
N ARG A 686 26.22 29.50 15.37
CA ARG A 686 27.66 29.68 15.58
C ARG A 686 28.54 29.10 14.46
N GLN A 687 28.00 28.22 13.62
CA GLN A 687 28.78 27.59 12.56
C GLN A 687 29.13 28.64 11.48
N GLY A 688 30.40 28.68 11.09
CA GLY A 688 30.94 29.72 10.21
C GLY A 688 30.29 29.80 8.83
N TRP A 689 29.75 28.68 8.35
CA TRP A 689 29.14 28.53 7.03
C TRP A 689 27.70 29.06 6.93
N VAL A 690 27.12 29.48 8.04
CA VAL A 690 25.73 29.92 8.16
C VAL A 690 25.63 31.38 7.73
N PRO A 691 24.76 31.74 6.77
CA PRO A 691 24.70 33.12 6.32
C PRO A 691 24.15 34.05 7.41
N LEU A 692 24.88 35.13 7.67
CA LEU A 692 24.61 36.05 8.79
C LEU A 692 23.26 36.76 8.70
N ARG A 693 22.71 36.92 7.49
CA ARG A 693 21.35 37.45 7.29
C ARG A 693 20.32 36.58 8.01
N LEU A 694 20.47 35.26 7.95
CA LEU A 694 19.51 34.33 8.53
C LEU A 694 19.71 34.20 10.03
N VAL A 695 20.96 34.36 10.49
CA VAL A 695 21.26 34.51 11.92
C VAL A 695 20.60 35.79 12.46
N ALA A 696 20.61 36.88 11.70
CA ALA A 696 19.95 38.13 12.08
C ALA A 696 18.42 37.99 12.09
N GLU A 697 17.81 37.42 11.03
CA GLU A 697 16.37 37.16 10.96
C GLU A 697 15.90 36.23 12.10
N TRP A 698 16.63 35.14 12.35
CA TRP A 698 16.41 34.24 13.49
C TRP A 698 16.51 34.97 14.83
N ALA A 699 17.54 35.81 15.02
CA ALA A 699 17.68 36.62 16.23
C ALA A 699 16.51 37.59 16.41
N GLY A 700 15.99 38.14 15.31
CA GLY A 700 14.83 39.02 15.33
C GLY A 700 13.59 38.33 15.87
N GLU A 701 13.28 37.14 15.35
CA GLU A 701 12.15 36.34 15.84
C GLU A 701 12.35 35.93 17.31
N MET A 702 13.53 35.41 17.67
CA MET A 702 13.79 34.86 19.00
C MET A 702 13.82 35.90 20.11
N LEU A 703 14.23 37.13 19.78
CA LEU A 703 14.35 38.23 20.73
C LEU A 703 13.17 39.21 20.63
N GLY A 704 12.16 38.90 19.80
CA GLY A 704 10.99 39.75 19.59
C GLY A 704 11.33 41.11 18.94
N MET A 705 12.39 41.18 18.13
CA MET A 705 12.80 42.40 17.46
C MET A 705 12.09 42.51 16.11
N HIS A 706 11.27 43.54 15.93
CA HIS A 706 10.51 43.76 14.69
C HIS A 706 11.42 44.01 13.46
N ARG A 707 12.68 44.42 13.67
CA ARG A 707 13.73 44.60 12.65
C ARG A 707 15.12 44.33 13.26
N PRO A 708 15.67 43.11 13.15
CA PRO A 708 17.00 42.82 13.66
C PRO A 708 18.07 43.57 12.84
N PRO A 709 19.12 44.12 13.47
CA PRO A 709 20.16 44.82 12.75
C PRO A 709 21.04 43.85 11.95
N PRO A 710 21.57 44.26 10.79
CA PRO A 710 22.39 43.40 9.96
C PRO A 710 23.71 43.05 10.67
N LEU A 711 24.18 41.81 10.44
CA LEU A 711 25.41 41.28 10.99
C LEU A 711 26.46 41.12 9.88
N GLU A 712 27.72 41.40 10.20
CA GLU A 712 28.88 41.18 9.33
C GLU A 712 29.97 40.37 10.03
N ARG A 713 30.82 39.69 9.27
CA ARG A 713 32.06 39.08 9.78
C ARG A 713 33.23 39.97 9.41
N ARG A 714 33.95 40.48 10.42
CA ARG A 714 35.19 41.26 10.23
C ARG A 714 36.27 40.70 11.15
N GLY A 715 37.44 40.39 10.59
CA GLY A 715 38.56 39.84 11.37
C GLY A 715 38.25 38.51 12.04
N GLY A 716 37.36 37.69 11.45
CA GLY A 716 36.95 36.40 12.03
C GLY A 716 35.83 36.48 13.08
N VAL A 717 35.43 37.70 13.47
CA VAL A 717 34.43 37.94 14.51
C VAL A 717 33.12 38.42 13.88
N VAL A 718 31.99 37.87 14.35
CA VAL A 718 30.66 38.36 13.98
C VAL A 718 30.37 39.64 14.75
N GLN A 719 29.94 40.70 14.07
CA GLN A 719 29.64 41.97 14.69
C GLN A 719 28.41 42.63 14.04
N VAL A 720 27.78 43.56 14.74
CA VAL A 720 26.68 44.35 14.21
C VAL A 720 27.24 45.37 13.22
N VAL A 721 26.68 45.44 12.02
CA VAL A 721 27.12 46.39 10.99
C VAL A 721 27.04 47.82 11.53
N GLY A 722 28.13 48.58 11.41
CA GLY A 722 28.24 49.95 11.91
C GLY A 722 28.66 50.08 13.37
N HIS A 723 28.83 48.97 14.10
CA HIS A 723 29.26 48.97 15.50
C HIS A 723 30.62 48.26 15.69
N SER A 724 31.48 48.83 16.54
CA SER A 724 32.79 48.24 16.85
C SER A 724 32.66 47.13 17.88
N TYR A 725 33.11 45.92 17.55
CA TYR A 725 33.04 44.77 18.47
C TYR A 725 33.74 44.99 19.82
N SER A 726 34.89 45.68 19.83
CA SER A 726 35.67 45.98 21.03
C SER A 726 35.01 46.95 22.02
N ARG A 727 33.89 47.59 21.63
CA ARG A 727 33.13 48.55 22.45
C ARG A 727 31.63 48.35 22.28
N LEU A 728 31.19 47.11 22.04
CA LEU A 728 29.83 46.81 21.62
C LEU A 728 28.80 47.23 22.68
N ASP A 729 29.15 47.03 23.95
CA ASP A 729 28.44 47.45 25.16
C ASP A 729 28.29 48.98 25.33
N GLN A 730 29.15 49.77 24.68
CA GLN A 730 29.19 51.24 24.79
C GLN A 730 28.51 51.95 23.62
N THR A 731 27.98 51.21 22.63
CA THR A 731 27.51 51.77 21.34
C THR A 731 25.98 51.84 21.20
N GLY A 732 25.23 51.74 22.30
CA GLY A 732 23.75 51.81 22.27
C GLY A 732 23.06 50.55 21.72
N VAL A 733 23.81 49.45 21.57
CA VAL A 733 23.28 48.14 21.22
C VAL A 733 22.60 47.51 22.44
N SER A 734 21.40 46.95 22.26
CA SER A 734 20.66 46.33 23.37
C SER A 734 21.49 45.21 24.04
N GLU A 735 21.38 45.08 25.36
CA GLU A 735 22.11 44.07 26.14
C GLU A 735 21.86 42.64 25.63
N THR A 736 20.63 42.36 25.20
CA THR A 736 20.23 41.09 24.59
C THR A 736 21.01 40.80 23.30
N LEU A 737 21.22 41.82 22.47
CA LEU A 737 22.00 41.68 21.24
C LEU A 737 23.50 41.58 21.53
N VAL A 738 24.03 42.29 22.53
CA VAL A 738 25.42 42.14 22.98
C VAL A 738 25.69 40.69 23.42
N ARG A 739 24.79 40.12 24.23
CA ARG A 739 24.89 38.72 24.68
C ARG A 739 24.81 37.74 23.52
N LEU A 740 23.94 38.00 22.54
CA LEU A 740 23.85 37.17 21.34
C LEU A 740 25.15 37.18 20.54
N VAL A 741 25.71 38.37 20.28
CA VAL A 741 26.96 38.49 19.53
C VAL A 741 28.12 37.85 20.31
N GLY A 742 28.13 37.98 21.65
CA GLY A 742 29.05 37.23 22.51
C GLY A 742 28.92 35.72 22.38
N TYR A 743 27.69 35.20 22.34
CA TYR A 743 27.41 33.78 22.12
C TYR A 743 27.89 33.30 20.75
N LEU A 744 27.68 34.11 19.70
CA LEU A 744 28.12 33.79 18.33
C LEU A 744 29.65 33.69 18.21
N ASN A 745 30.38 34.47 18.99
CA ASN A 745 31.84 34.55 18.96
C ASN A 745 32.55 33.72 20.03
N HIS A 746 31.83 32.95 20.85
CA HIS A 746 32.41 32.27 22.03
C HIS A 746 33.11 33.23 23.01
N ASP A 747 32.66 34.48 23.06
CA ASP A 747 33.24 35.51 23.90
C ASP A 747 32.61 35.49 25.30
N ARG A 748 33.37 34.98 26.28
CA ARG A 748 32.93 34.89 27.67
C ARG A 748 32.80 36.25 28.36
N GLY A 749 33.38 37.31 27.78
CA GLY A 749 33.21 38.68 28.29
C GLY A 749 31.80 39.21 28.01
N TYR A 750 31.27 38.95 26.82
CA TYR A 750 29.91 39.37 26.44
C TYR A 750 28.83 38.29 26.70
N PHE A 751 29.20 37.01 26.78
CA PHE A 751 28.29 35.90 27.05
C PHE A 751 28.69 35.12 28.31
N ALA A 752 28.25 35.61 29.46
CA ALA A 752 28.44 35.00 30.79
C ALA A 752 27.10 34.77 31.51
N PRO A 753 26.29 33.79 31.07
CA PRO A 753 25.05 33.45 31.79
C PRO A 753 25.37 32.93 33.19
N LYS A 754 24.58 33.33 34.21
CA LYS A 754 24.70 32.80 35.56
C LYS A 754 24.16 31.36 35.57
N TYR A 755 24.86 30.45 36.25
CA TYR A 755 24.39 29.08 36.41
C TYR A 755 23.53 29.00 37.67
N ASP A 756 22.22 28.81 37.51
CA ASP A 756 21.34 28.39 38.59
C ASP A 756 21.26 26.84 38.58
N PRO A 757 21.75 26.14 39.62
CA PRO A 757 21.57 24.69 39.72
C PRO A 757 20.06 24.37 39.82
N PRO A 758 19.59 23.26 39.21
CA PRO A 758 18.19 22.87 39.33
C PRO A 758 17.85 22.64 40.80
N ALA A 759 16.71 23.19 41.23
CA ALA A 759 16.21 23.04 42.59
C ALA A 759 16.06 21.55 42.93
N THR A 760 16.82 21.07 43.91
CA THR A 760 16.59 19.78 44.54
C THR A 760 15.38 19.90 45.45
N ASP A 761 14.19 19.58 44.95
CA ASP A 761 13.10 19.24 45.85
C ASP A 761 12.11 18.21 45.26
N ALA A 762 11.53 17.46 46.19
CA ALA A 762 10.97 16.12 46.07
C ALA A 762 9.78 15.94 45.09
N THR A 763 9.87 14.90 44.25
CA THR A 763 8.91 13.78 44.02
C THR A 763 9.01 13.25 42.59
N LEU A 764 9.87 12.24 42.39
CA LEU A 764 9.77 11.36 41.21
C LEU A 764 9.19 10.03 41.68
N PRO A 765 8.16 9.48 40.99
CA PRO A 765 7.64 8.15 41.28
C PRO A 765 8.71 7.08 41.00
N PRO A 766 8.71 5.96 41.75
CA PRO A 766 9.77 4.97 41.66
C PRO A 766 9.77 4.29 40.27
N GLY A 767 10.85 4.48 39.52
CA GLY A 767 11.05 3.87 38.20
C GLY A 767 12.01 4.61 37.25
N SER A 768 12.34 5.88 37.50
CA SER A 768 13.29 6.60 36.65
C SER A 768 14.73 6.41 37.12
N THR A 769 15.47 5.49 36.51
CA THR A 769 16.93 5.49 36.58
C THR A 769 17.47 6.72 35.84
N ALA A 770 17.89 7.74 36.59
CA ALA A 770 18.69 8.82 36.05
C ALA A 770 20.11 8.28 35.77
N MET A 771 20.51 8.24 34.49
CA MET A 771 21.92 8.08 34.13
C MET A 771 22.68 9.33 34.56
N THR A 772 23.29 9.30 35.74
CA THR A 772 24.31 10.28 36.14
C THR A 772 25.62 9.94 35.44
N THR A 773 25.89 10.58 34.31
CA THR A 773 27.26 10.76 33.81
C THR A 773 27.50 12.26 33.63
N PRO A 774 28.46 12.88 34.34
CA PRO A 774 28.80 14.28 34.11
C PRO A 774 29.44 14.43 32.71
N LEU A 775 28.88 15.29 31.86
CA LEU A 775 29.38 15.57 30.50
C LEU A 775 30.55 16.58 30.47
N TRP A 776 31.31 16.70 31.56
CA TRP A 776 32.44 17.63 31.61
C TRP A 776 33.56 17.13 32.54
N GLU A 777 34.42 16.26 32.02
CA GLU A 777 35.82 16.22 32.43
C GLU A 777 36.68 16.63 31.22
N PRO A 778 37.54 17.66 31.34
CA PRO A 778 38.51 17.97 30.31
C PRO A 778 39.64 16.94 30.38
N GLY A 779 39.77 16.10 29.35
CA GLY A 779 41.00 15.33 29.13
C GLY A 779 42.20 16.27 28.93
N PRO A 780 43.42 15.83 29.28
CA PRO A 780 44.60 16.67 29.16
C PRO A 780 44.83 17.07 27.69
N LEU A 781 45.09 18.37 27.48
CA LEU A 781 45.59 18.91 26.22
C LEU A 781 46.91 18.23 25.88
N ASP A 782 46.94 17.45 24.81
CA ASP A 782 48.19 17.01 24.17
C ASP A 782 48.65 18.14 23.24
N ASP A 783 49.78 18.76 23.59
CA ASP A 783 50.49 19.72 22.73
C ASP A 783 51.19 18.93 21.60
N ARG A 784 50.50 18.76 20.46
CA ARG A 784 51.09 18.39 19.17
C ARG A 784 50.43 19.11 18.00
#